data_AF-A0A5P9WLK7-F1
#
_entry.id   AF-A0A5P9WLK7-F1
#
_cell.length_a   1.000
_cell.length_b   1.000
_cell.length_c   1.000
_cell.angle_alpha   90.00
_cell.angle_beta   90.00
_cell.angle_gamma   90.00
#
_symmetry.space_group_name_H-M   'P 1'
#
loop_
_entity.id
_entity.type
_entity.pdbx_description
1 polymer ?
#
loop_
_entity_poly.entity_id
_entity_poly.type
_entity_poly.pdbx_seq_one_letter_code
_entity_poly.pdbx_strand_id
1 'polypeptide(L)'
;MTKFVSDAKPWNTVDGPSLVRSAAALQLIPENIPCLVRLQRLAAVGACLPSRPEAPRLSPSRIRSLLKDPVIGSAAVRSQEDPYNDLYIAEVPFHGGPYLVAQGLTERSAYTLGLILRSVFGPEGKTLPSTFRREASRLVQVVLRLSHTALLRAGLARGVIPPTATRVEVFVPGEHALSALCEAVTFDEAALSRIVPPQALQALDSLSVRPGAHTFTAELGPDDGMILTPLLTVGPTVVIANPGELSATLRHRLLVLATEHGCGPQLVQLIRACVLNEATEILIGCGATPLPSAAQVDDDPQISRRQFTFADDKHLDLAVVTDDLSDYDAQAPYGHWDAARIMQQLHELHETPVHPLQDDTHCLRLIINQGLGRSSFFGLRKSSRVGPRLATTVDDLRVMAELDGTDPLFLWRFAQADERLHTDAMVHSFGTLDNYGMYRDHEYSYYLSDERRPNAVMVNSDFSQALRVEAHQRYDHHVVASPHRPALVPVLALYGVDTAPIYRTHPTVSEDELLVETASLHVWIGPSQDTAGALESFQEMVIEAVAYWAWQVSLAAPNELLAMADDQGRVRITVSFDNADAWLKALAGHDTQPGKKAPWIAQQARSEGLIDLELLAAGVASLLVEDNSADRLIVQVLAEAIVGNGSDLVVSDLVERLAPVGHKKMLHAQARPMLLRPGRLPVARLVQPAVSAVVLDKLGEWLAADGIPQGTVSEDKRLDVLNKTVQHYFQRIQDLIAGLAPEGLMNQLMARHEALIRAEAHDDQVLRSRLACFGTSSQPATQIAKDSRKRVAAAQASRFLIEYAATTPPSGDQPLTLDTYDTLLAIAADLISRATLSDAIRHDFSTAQLSLLESGRLGVSRGDQYETGTDALALDRARAAMATADQISAPSAPRTAAAPSAKVEEAMLAEFGFTLTELAHGMGEIIALGDEACDDEPFTLPVTRVQQHLGSALGWADGKANAFLDRLSLRPRVKFLSVGADAWPWRYNREWSYIRRPLVRLTGVDGDVLTWAPRHVWSTGPYWVDLVYSGRLKATSATMKKLMGSIRQDHNKEFEKESERALANAGCSITAHSVGKIVGRRLMSPQGDDLGDIDALGINLDQGIIFIVESKDFEMARNPSELANEADALLRGDKSAVFKIARRARWIRTHLAPTLNHFTKSTDTRGWTVAPVVVTSRDLISSRVLTSDVPVMAIHQLTAWAAAQTRHSKRSKRRAR
;
A
#
# COMPACT_ATOMS: atom_id res chain seq x y z
N MET A 1 -35.34 12.38 -39.92
CA MET A 1 -33.87 12.26 -40.01
C MET A 1 -33.41 12.76 -41.36
N THR A 2 -32.56 13.78 -41.40
CA THR A 2 -32.01 14.35 -42.64
C THR A 2 -30.73 13.60 -42.99
N LYS A 3 -30.69 12.95 -44.15
CA LYS A 3 -29.46 12.32 -44.66
C LYS A 3 -28.39 13.38 -44.95
N PHE A 4 -27.13 13.04 -44.70
CA PHE A 4 -26.00 13.91 -45.05
C PHE A 4 -25.93 14.15 -46.57
N VAL A 5 -25.61 15.39 -46.98
CA VAL A 5 -25.55 15.81 -48.38
C VAL A 5 -24.09 16.05 -48.77
N SER A 6 -23.49 15.08 -49.47
CA SER A 6 -22.07 15.07 -49.86
C SER A 6 -21.65 16.17 -50.85
N ASP A 7 -22.61 16.77 -51.56
CA ASP A 7 -22.39 17.84 -52.54
C ASP A 7 -22.53 19.26 -51.96
N ALA A 8 -22.83 19.39 -50.67
CA ALA A 8 -22.87 20.68 -49.99
C ALA A 8 -21.46 21.20 -49.67
N LYS A 9 -21.26 22.53 -49.65
CA LYS A 9 -20.04 23.14 -49.07
C LYS A 9 -20.05 22.91 -47.55
N PRO A 10 -18.91 22.60 -46.90
CA PRO A 10 -17.54 22.58 -47.45
C PRO A 10 -17.10 21.23 -48.07
N TRP A 11 -17.96 20.22 -48.12
CA TRP A 11 -17.65 18.81 -48.42
C TRP A 11 -17.44 18.50 -49.90
N ASN A 12 -18.05 19.27 -50.79
CA ASN A 12 -17.95 19.09 -52.25
C ASN A 12 -16.54 19.28 -52.84
N THR A 13 -15.61 19.88 -52.09
CA THR A 13 -14.20 20.07 -52.51
C THR A 13 -13.21 19.21 -51.72
N VAL A 14 -13.67 18.20 -50.97
CA VAL A 14 -12.82 17.35 -50.12
C VAL A 14 -12.72 15.96 -50.71
N ASP A 15 -11.51 15.39 -50.75
CA ASP A 15 -11.29 13.98 -51.10
C ASP A 15 -11.66 13.07 -49.92
N GLY A 16 -12.60 12.15 -50.13
CA GLY A 16 -13.11 11.24 -49.10
C GLY A 16 -12.00 10.38 -48.46
N PRO A 17 -11.24 9.59 -49.24
CA PRO A 17 -10.12 8.80 -48.74
C PRO A 17 -9.09 9.60 -47.92
N SER A 18 -8.75 10.82 -48.33
CA SER A 18 -7.83 11.68 -47.58
C SER A 18 -8.42 12.16 -46.25
N LEU A 19 -9.72 12.45 -46.21
CA LEU A 19 -10.41 12.83 -44.97
C LEU A 19 -10.49 11.65 -43.99
N VAL A 20 -10.85 10.46 -44.48
CA VAL A 20 -10.89 9.22 -43.66
C VAL A 20 -9.52 8.94 -43.05
N ARG A 21 -8.45 8.95 -43.85
CA ARG A 21 -7.07 8.75 -43.35
C ARG A 21 -6.70 9.75 -42.26
N SER A 22 -7.03 11.02 -42.48
CA SER A 22 -6.74 12.09 -41.51
C SER A 22 -7.56 11.90 -40.22
N ALA A 23 -8.85 11.58 -40.33
CA ALA A 23 -9.71 11.35 -39.17
C ALA A 23 -9.26 10.13 -38.35
N ALA A 24 -8.95 9.02 -39.01
CA ALA A 24 -8.42 7.81 -38.38
C ALA A 24 -7.06 8.06 -37.70
N ALA A 25 -6.15 8.77 -38.36
CA ALA A 25 -4.85 9.16 -37.81
C ALA A 25 -5.00 9.97 -36.51
N LEU A 26 -5.97 10.88 -36.44
CA LEU A 26 -6.20 11.71 -35.25
C LEU A 26 -6.75 10.90 -34.06
N GLN A 27 -7.40 9.75 -34.29
CA GLN A 27 -7.85 8.84 -33.23
C GLN A 27 -6.68 8.13 -32.54
N LEU A 28 -5.49 8.07 -33.17
CA LEU A 28 -4.29 7.45 -32.59
C LEU A 28 -3.51 8.41 -31.68
N ILE A 29 -4.00 9.63 -31.49
CA ILE A 29 -3.35 10.65 -30.66
C ILE A 29 -4.01 10.63 -29.27
N PRO A 30 -3.28 10.33 -28.18
CA PRO A 30 -3.85 10.26 -26.84
C PRO A 30 -4.61 11.53 -26.40
N GLU A 31 -4.11 12.71 -26.78
CA GLU A 31 -4.75 14.01 -26.48
C GLU A 31 -6.16 14.15 -27.08
N ASN A 32 -6.48 13.35 -28.11
CA ASN A 32 -7.76 13.40 -28.81
C ASN A 32 -8.78 12.37 -28.34
N ILE A 33 -8.44 11.48 -27.40
CA ILE A 33 -9.34 10.44 -26.89
C ILE A 33 -10.67 11.03 -26.35
N PRO A 34 -10.68 12.15 -25.61
CA PRO A 34 -11.95 12.78 -25.19
C PRO A 34 -12.82 13.30 -26.34
N CYS A 35 -12.30 13.32 -27.58
CA CYS A 35 -12.96 13.85 -28.77
C CYS A 35 -13.34 12.76 -29.79
N LEU A 36 -13.36 11.47 -29.40
CA LEU A 36 -13.56 10.35 -30.31
C LEU A 36 -14.88 10.43 -31.07
N VAL A 37 -15.98 10.89 -30.44
CA VAL A 37 -17.28 11.08 -31.11
C VAL A 37 -17.13 11.93 -32.38
N ARG A 38 -16.46 13.08 -32.28
CA ARG A 38 -16.24 13.96 -33.43
C ARG A 38 -15.32 13.35 -34.48
N LEU A 39 -14.28 12.62 -34.06
CA LEU A 39 -13.35 11.97 -34.97
C LEU A 39 -13.98 10.82 -35.74
N GLN A 40 -14.82 10.01 -35.09
CA GLN A 40 -15.57 8.94 -35.74
C GLN A 40 -16.60 9.50 -36.73
N ARG A 41 -17.30 10.59 -36.37
CA ARG A 41 -18.18 11.31 -37.30
C ARG A 41 -17.42 11.87 -38.51
N LEU A 42 -16.21 12.40 -38.30
CA LEU A 42 -15.39 12.91 -39.40
C LEU A 42 -14.96 11.79 -40.35
N ALA A 43 -14.63 10.61 -39.81
CA ALA A 43 -14.34 9.43 -40.60
C ALA A 43 -15.58 8.95 -41.40
N ALA A 44 -16.75 8.86 -40.76
CA ALA A 44 -18.01 8.48 -41.42
C ALA A 44 -18.38 9.44 -42.56
N VAL A 45 -18.30 10.75 -42.31
CA VAL A 45 -18.50 11.78 -43.35
C VAL A 45 -17.49 11.61 -44.48
N GLY A 46 -16.21 11.34 -44.18
CA GLY A 46 -15.21 11.04 -45.20
C GLY A 46 -15.55 9.81 -46.05
N ALA A 47 -16.10 8.76 -45.44
CA ALA A 47 -16.53 7.54 -46.12
C ALA A 47 -17.75 7.77 -47.03
N CYS A 48 -18.61 8.75 -46.72
CA CYS A 48 -19.70 9.21 -47.59
C CYS A 48 -19.22 10.01 -48.81
N LEU A 49 -17.97 10.47 -48.84
CA LEU A 49 -17.43 11.25 -49.94
C LEU A 49 -16.77 10.35 -51.00
N PRO A 50 -16.94 10.67 -52.30
CA PRO A 50 -16.27 9.92 -53.36
C PRO A 50 -14.76 10.19 -53.34
N SER A 51 -14.02 9.32 -54.04
CA SER A 51 -12.60 9.57 -54.36
C SER A 51 -12.50 10.75 -55.33
N ARG A 52 -11.73 11.77 -54.95
CA ARG A 52 -11.46 13.00 -55.71
C ARG A 52 -9.95 13.28 -55.67
N PRO A 53 -9.12 12.51 -56.40
CA PRO A 53 -7.66 12.64 -56.35
C PRO A 53 -7.14 14.02 -56.78
N GLU A 54 -7.92 14.76 -57.56
CA GLU A 54 -7.63 16.14 -58.01
C GLU A 54 -7.95 17.21 -56.94
N ALA A 55 -8.56 16.85 -55.81
CA ALA A 55 -8.85 17.80 -54.75
C ALA A 55 -7.56 18.27 -54.05
N PRO A 56 -7.51 19.52 -53.54
CA PRO A 56 -6.35 20.01 -52.80
C PRO A 56 -6.03 19.10 -51.60
N ARG A 57 -4.73 18.86 -51.35
CA ARG A 57 -4.28 18.15 -50.14
C ARG A 57 -4.87 18.79 -48.89
N LEU A 58 -5.33 17.94 -47.95
CA LEU A 58 -5.87 18.38 -46.67
C LEU A 58 -4.73 18.89 -45.77
N SER A 59 -4.59 20.21 -45.67
CA SER A 59 -3.69 20.81 -44.71
C SER A 59 -4.22 20.68 -43.26
N PRO A 60 -3.36 20.71 -42.24
CA PRO A 60 -3.79 20.76 -40.84
C PRO A 60 -4.80 21.88 -40.54
N SER A 61 -4.63 23.05 -41.16
CA SER A 61 -5.57 24.17 -41.02
C SER A 61 -6.94 23.88 -41.63
N ARG A 62 -6.98 23.18 -42.77
CA ARG A 62 -8.23 22.77 -43.40
C ARG A 62 -8.97 21.73 -42.56
N ILE A 63 -8.26 20.77 -41.96
CA ILE A 63 -8.85 19.78 -41.05
C ILE A 63 -9.47 20.46 -39.82
N ARG A 64 -8.75 21.38 -39.18
CA ARG A 64 -9.30 22.19 -38.07
C ARG A 64 -10.55 22.96 -38.46
N SER A 65 -10.66 23.41 -39.71
CA SER A 65 -11.86 24.07 -40.21
C SER A 65 -13.03 23.10 -40.39
N LEU A 66 -12.79 21.87 -40.87
CA LEU A 66 -13.83 20.86 -41.06
C LEU A 66 -14.37 20.33 -39.72
N LEU A 67 -13.51 20.20 -38.71
CA LEU A 67 -13.89 19.82 -37.34
C LEU A 67 -14.86 20.82 -36.67
N LYS A 68 -14.90 22.07 -37.15
CA LYS A 68 -15.83 23.11 -36.68
C LYS A 68 -17.17 23.13 -37.42
N ASP A 69 -17.30 22.36 -38.49
CA ASP A 69 -18.57 22.26 -39.22
C ASP A 69 -19.66 21.73 -38.29
N PRO A 70 -20.90 22.27 -38.30
CA PRO A 70 -21.97 21.83 -37.40
C PRO A 70 -22.30 20.34 -37.48
N VAL A 71 -22.06 19.69 -38.62
CA VAL A 71 -22.23 18.23 -38.78
C VAL A 71 -21.28 17.47 -37.85
N ILE A 72 -20.08 18.02 -37.61
CA ILE A 72 -19.05 17.40 -36.77
C ILE A 72 -19.06 18.00 -35.36
N GLY A 73 -18.90 19.32 -35.23
CA GLY A 73 -18.51 19.97 -33.98
C GLY A 73 -19.56 20.88 -33.35
N SER A 74 -20.85 20.71 -33.67
CA SER A 74 -21.92 21.50 -33.02
C SER A 74 -21.96 21.29 -31.50
N ALA A 75 -22.54 22.24 -30.77
CA ALA A 75 -22.65 22.16 -29.31
C ALA A 75 -23.38 20.88 -28.83
N ALA A 76 -24.38 20.41 -29.59
CA ALA A 76 -25.13 19.20 -29.27
C ALA A 76 -24.37 17.90 -29.54
N VAL A 77 -23.41 17.89 -30.48
CA VAL A 77 -22.50 16.74 -30.67
C VAL A 77 -21.45 16.73 -29.57
N ARG A 78 -20.87 17.89 -29.25
CA ARG A 78 -19.90 18.03 -28.15
C ARG A 78 -20.47 17.65 -26.78
N SER A 79 -21.79 17.73 -26.60
CA SER A 79 -22.44 17.29 -25.36
C SER A 79 -22.59 15.77 -25.25
N GLN A 80 -22.24 15.01 -26.30
CA GLN A 80 -22.15 13.54 -26.25
C GLN A 80 -20.72 13.05 -25.92
N GLU A 81 -19.76 13.97 -25.76
CA GLU A 81 -18.40 13.63 -25.36
C GLU A 81 -18.32 13.57 -23.84
N ASP A 82 -18.34 12.35 -23.31
CA ASP A 82 -18.19 12.04 -21.89
C ASP A 82 -16.72 11.86 -21.49
N PRO A 83 -16.37 11.99 -20.19
CA PRO A 83 -15.07 11.57 -19.69
C PRO A 83 -14.80 10.11 -20.08
N TYR A 84 -13.58 9.85 -20.56
CA TYR A 84 -13.18 8.50 -20.90
C TYR A 84 -12.88 7.71 -19.63
N ASN A 85 -13.52 6.56 -19.43
CA ASN A 85 -13.52 5.85 -18.15
C ASN A 85 -12.60 4.62 -18.07
N ASP A 86 -11.69 4.45 -19.04
CA ASP A 86 -10.78 3.31 -19.12
C ASP A 86 -9.36 3.70 -19.60
N LEU A 87 -8.48 2.70 -19.74
CA LEU A 87 -7.25 2.79 -20.53
C LEU A 87 -7.60 2.70 -22.03
N TYR A 88 -6.88 3.45 -22.85
CA TYR A 88 -7.20 3.51 -24.29
C TYR A 88 -6.64 2.32 -25.06
N ILE A 89 -5.43 1.85 -24.73
CA ILE A 89 -4.81 0.73 -25.42
C ILE A 89 -4.72 -0.47 -24.48
N ALA A 90 -5.27 -1.59 -24.94
CA ALA A 90 -5.28 -2.86 -24.24
C ALA A 90 -4.64 -3.97 -25.08
N GLU A 91 -4.31 -5.06 -24.42
CA GLU A 91 -3.77 -6.26 -25.04
C GLU A 91 -4.86 -7.34 -25.15
N VAL A 92 -4.96 -7.96 -26.32
CA VAL A 92 -5.85 -9.12 -26.55
C VAL A 92 -4.98 -10.34 -26.88
N PRO A 93 -4.97 -11.37 -26.02
CA PRO A 93 -4.19 -12.57 -26.27
C PRO A 93 -4.85 -13.42 -27.36
N PHE A 94 -4.08 -13.76 -28.40
CA PHE A 94 -4.53 -14.70 -29.42
C PHE A 94 -3.36 -15.48 -30.05
N HIS A 95 -3.66 -16.46 -30.89
CA HIS A 95 -2.64 -17.24 -31.58
C HIS A 95 -1.67 -16.34 -32.38
N GLY A 96 -0.37 -16.54 -32.17
CA GLY A 96 0.69 -15.78 -32.84
C GLY A 96 1.19 -14.55 -32.07
N GLY A 97 0.60 -14.21 -30.93
CA GLY A 97 1.13 -13.21 -30.01
C GLY A 97 0.05 -12.42 -29.29
N PRO A 98 0.41 -11.66 -28.25
CA PRO A 98 -0.43 -10.57 -27.76
C PRO A 98 -0.61 -9.53 -28.87
N TYR A 99 -1.84 -9.06 -29.07
CA TYR A 99 -2.14 -8.02 -30.06
C TYR A 99 -2.66 -6.77 -29.35
N LEU A 100 -2.19 -5.60 -29.80
CA LEU A 100 -2.65 -4.32 -29.27
C LEU A 100 -3.96 -3.94 -29.94
N VAL A 101 -4.92 -3.49 -29.14
CA VAL A 101 -6.19 -2.93 -29.59
C VAL A 101 -6.46 -1.61 -28.90
N ALA A 102 -7.04 -0.67 -29.64
CA ALA A 102 -7.62 0.52 -29.07
C ALA A 102 -9.02 0.19 -28.55
N GLN A 103 -9.38 0.81 -27.43
CA GLN A 103 -10.71 0.78 -26.86
C GLN A 103 -11.38 2.08 -27.30
N GLY A 104 -12.40 1.96 -28.14
CA GLY A 104 -13.13 3.10 -28.67
C GLY A 104 -14.10 3.69 -27.65
N LEU A 105 -15.28 4.11 -28.11
CA LEU A 105 -16.36 4.59 -27.24
C LEU A 105 -17.05 3.46 -26.47
N THR A 106 -16.81 2.20 -26.86
CA THR A 106 -17.36 1.04 -26.15
C THR A 106 -16.47 0.68 -24.97
N GLU A 107 -17.02 0.81 -23.77
CA GLU A 107 -16.35 0.38 -22.54
C GLU A 107 -15.91 -1.09 -22.61
N ARG A 108 -14.71 -1.37 -22.11
CA ARG A 108 -14.15 -2.71 -21.92
C ARG A 108 -14.23 -3.63 -23.15
N SER A 109 -14.22 -3.05 -24.36
CA SER A 109 -14.38 -3.82 -25.60
C SER A 109 -13.28 -4.87 -25.79
N ALA A 110 -12.05 -4.57 -25.39
CA ALA A 110 -10.94 -5.53 -25.43
C ALA A 110 -11.16 -6.70 -24.47
N TYR A 111 -11.64 -6.42 -23.26
CA TYR A 111 -11.96 -7.44 -22.26
C TYR A 111 -13.09 -8.36 -22.73
N THR A 112 -14.22 -7.80 -23.20
CA THR A 112 -15.35 -8.59 -23.73
C THR A 112 -14.93 -9.44 -24.92
N LEU A 113 -14.11 -8.89 -25.82
CA LEU A 113 -13.54 -9.67 -26.92
C LEU A 113 -12.67 -10.82 -26.38
N GLY A 114 -11.82 -10.56 -25.40
CA GLY A 114 -11.00 -11.58 -24.73
C GLY A 114 -11.84 -12.72 -24.16
N LEU A 115 -12.97 -12.43 -23.50
CA LEU A 115 -13.93 -13.44 -23.02
C LEU A 115 -14.46 -14.31 -24.16
N ILE A 116 -14.94 -13.68 -25.25
CA ILE A 116 -15.45 -14.42 -26.42
C ILE A 116 -14.36 -15.31 -27.01
N LEU A 117 -13.14 -14.79 -27.17
CA LEU A 117 -12.03 -15.56 -27.73
C LEU A 117 -11.66 -16.75 -26.84
N ARG A 118 -11.61 -16.58 -25.52
CA ARG A 118 -11.40 -17.68 -24.57
C ARG A 118 -12.50 -18.74 -24.68
N SER A 119 -13.77 -18.34 -24.80
CA SER A 119 -14.90 -19.27 -24.95
C SER A 119 -14.88 -20.01 -26.30
N VAL A 120 -14.48 -19.36 -27.40
CA VAL A 120 -14.45 -19.97 -28.74
C VAL A 120 -13.21 -20.85 -28.97
N PHE A 121 -12.04 -20.39 -28.52
CA PHE A 121 -10.75 -21.01 -28.82
C PHE A 121 -10.15 -21.80 -27.66
N GLY A 122 -10.72 -21.67 -26.45
CA GLY A 122 -10.38 -22.49 -25.29
C GLY A 122 -10.79 -23.97 -25.42
N PRO A 123 -10.48 -24.78 -24.40
CA PRO A 123 -10.72 -26.22 -24.42
C PRO A 123 -12.18 -26.61 -24.70
N GLU A 124 -13.14 -25.96 -24.04
CA GLU A 124 -14.58 -26.24 -24.19
C GLU A 124 -15.17 -25.73 -25.51
N GLY A 125 -14.54 -24.71 -26.11
CA GLY A 125 -14.92 -24.19 -27.42
C GLY A 125 -14.81 -25.20 -28.57
N LYS A 126 -14.11 -26.33 -28.36
CA LYS A 126 -14.10 -27.46 -29.31
C LYS A 126 -15.49 -28.05 -29.59
N THR A 127 -16.45 -27.80 -28.71
CA THR A 127 -17.86 -28.21 -28.87
C THR A 127 -18.63 -27.35 -29.89
N LEU A 128 -18.12 -26.16 -30.24
CA LEU A 128 -18.73 -25.30 -31.25
C LEU A 128 -18.45 -25.82 -32.68
N PRO A 129 -19.30 -25.47 -33.67
CA PRO A 129 -19.09 -25.89 -35.06
C PRO A 129 -17.70 -25.53 -35.60
N SER A 130 -17.02 -26.52 -36.20
CA SER A 130 -15.65 -26.32 -36.72
C SER A 130 -15.58 -25.31 -37.87
N THR A 131 -16.67 -25.15 -38.63
CA THR A 131 -16.85 -24.13 -39.68
C THR A 131 -16.82 -22.73 -39.08
N PHE A 132 -17.65 -22.48 -38.06
CA PHE A 132 -17.67 -21.23 -37.30
C PHE A 132 -16.29 -20.91 -36.74
N ARG A 133 -15.66 -21.85 -36.02
CA ARG A 133 -14.34 -21.61 -35.39
C ARG A 133 -13.26 -21.24 -36.41
N ARG A 134 -13.28 -21.86 -37.59
CA ARG A 134 -12.32 -21.57 -38.67
C ARG A 134 -12.53 -20.19 -39.27
N GLU A 135 -13.78 -19.79 -39.52
CA GLU A 135 -14.12 -18.45 -40.03
C GLU A 135 -13.82 -17.37 -38.99
N ALA A 136 -14.21 -17.59 -37.74
CA ALA A 136 -13.86 -16.75 -36.60
C ALA A 136 -12.35 -16.58 -36.48
N SER A 137 -11.57 -17.67 -36.58
CA SER A 137 -10.11 -17.61 -36.48
C SER A 137 -9.49 -16.71 -37.54
N ARG A 138 -9.92 -16.83 -38.81
CA ARG A 138 -9.44 -15.98 -39.91
C ARG A 138 -9.76 -14.51 -39.67
N LEU A 139 -11.00 -14.22 -39.27
CA LEU A 139 -11.45 -12.86 -38.97
C LEU A 139 -10.62 -12.23 -37.84
N VAL A 140 -10.45 -12.97 -36.73
CA VAL A 140 -9.68 -12.51 -35.57
C VAL A 140 -8.22 -12.24 -35.94
N GLN A 141 -7.57 -13.15 -36.68
CA GLN A 141 -6.18 -12.95 -37.12
C GLN A 141 -6.02 -11.67 -37.95
N VAL A 142 -6.93 -11.40 -38.88
CA VAL A 142 -6.87 -10.24 -39.76
C VAL A 142 -7.03 -8.95 -38.97
N VAL A 143 -8.10 -8.85 -38.17
CA VAL A 143 -8.46 -7.62 -37.46
C VAL A 143 -7.44 -7.28 -36.38
N LEU A 144 -7.02 -8.27 -35.57
CA LEU A 144 -6.02 -8.05 -34.52
C LEU A 144 -4.65 -7.64 -35.08
N ARG A 145 -4.23 -8.20 -36.23
CA ARG A 145 -2.96 -7.83 -36.85
C ARG A 145 -2.98 -6.45 -37.50
N LEU A 146 -4.11 -6.06 -38.10
CA LEU A 146 -4.32 -4.69 -38.58
C LEU A 146 -4.22 -3.69 -37.44
N SER A 147 -4.97 -3.94 -36.36
CA SER A 147 -4.96 -3.12 -35.14
C SER A 147 -3.56 -3.00 -34.56
N HIS A 148 -2.92 -4.12 -34.26
CA HIS A 148 -1.59 -4.16 -33.64
C HIS A 148 -0.55 -3.43 -34.49
N THR A 149 -0.55 -3.66 -35.82
CA THR A 149 0.41 -3.00 -36.72
C THR A 149 0.19 -1.49 -36.78
N ALA A 150 -1.07 -1.02 -36.82
CA ALA A 150 -1.38 0.40 -36.86
C ALA A 150 -0.97 1.11 -35.56
N LEU A 151 -1.24 0.50 -34.40
CA LEU A 151 -0.88 1.05 -33.10
C LEU A 151 0.64 1.10 -32.87
N LEU A 152 1.38 0.04 -33.26
CA LEU A 152 2.84 0.05 -33.20
C LEU A 152 3.45 1.11 -34.12
N ARG A 153 2.94 1.27 -35.34
CA ARG A 153 3.41 2.34 -36.26
C ARG A 153 3.14 3.74 -35.71
N ALA A 154 2.13 3.90 -34.87
CA ALA A 154 1.82 5.16 -34.18
C ALA A 154 2.61 5.37 -32.87
N GLY A 155 3.44 4.39 -32.46
CA GLY A 155 4.24 4.47 -31.24
C GLY A 155 3.43 4.29 -29.94
N LEU A 156 2.27 3.61 -30.02
CA LEU A 156 1.42 3.33 -28.87
C LEU A 156 1.75 1.97 -28.24
N ALA A 157 1.64 1.89 -26.92
CA ALA A 157 1.82 0.67 -26.12
C ALA A 157 0.56 0.38 -25.28
N ARG A 158 0.49 -0.78 -24.62
CA ARG A 158 -0.57 -1.06 -23.64
C ARG A 158 -0.53 -0.03 -22.50
N GLY A 159 -1.67 0.24 -21.87
CA GLY A 159 -1.71 1.12 -20.70
C GLY A 159 -1.71 2.61 -21.00
N VAL A 160 -1.99 3.03 -22.23
CA VAL A 160 -2.11 4.46 -22.57
C VAL A 160 -3.25 5.09 -21.78
N ILE A 161 -2.89 6.03 -20.91
CA ILE A 161 -3.81 6.78 -20.05
C ILE A 161 -4.37 7.98 -20.85
N PRO A 162 -5.70 8.06 -21.04
CA PRO A 162 -6.32 9.22 -21.65
C PRO A 162 -6.21 10.48 -20.75
N PRO A 163 -6.16 11.69 -21.33
CA PRO A 163 -6.29 12.92 -20.55
C PRO A 163 -7.66 13.02 -19.87
N THR A 164 -7.69 13.57 -18.66
CA THR A 164 -8.92 13.84 -17.89
C THR A 164 -9.72 15.05 -18.39
N ALA A 165 -9.18 15.81 -19.35
CA ALA A 165 -9.82 17.02 -19.85
C ALA A 165 -11.03 16.70 -20.75
N THR A 166 -12.17 17.32 -20.46
CA THR A 166 -13.40 17.19 -21.28
C THR A 166 -13.57 18.39 -22.21
N ARG A 167 -14.33 18.19 -23.30
CA ARG A 167 -14.77 19.24 -24.23
C ARG A 167 -13.63 20.09 -24.82
N VAL A 168 -12.45 19.50 -24.97
CA VAL A 168 -11.28 20.15 -25.56
C VAL A 168 -11.41 20.26 -27.08
N GLU A 169 -10.62 21.14 -27.69
CA GLU A 169 -10.49 21.13 -29.15
C GLU A 169 -9.61 19.97 -29.59
N VAL A 170 -9.97 19.34 -30.70
CA VAL A 170 -9.16 18.28 -31.31
C VAL A 170 -7.78 18.83 -31.67
N PHE A 171 -6.74 18.20 -31.13
CA PHE A 171 -5.36 18.46 -31.47
C PHE A 171 -5.05 17.90 -32.86
N VAL A 172 -4.74 18.81 -33.80
CA VAL A 172 -4.26 18.46 -35.14
C VAL A 172 -2.77 18.78 -35.22
N PRO A 173 -1.89 17.77 -35.34
CA PRO A 173 -0.45 17.97 -35.32
C PRO A 173 0.05 18.65 -36.62
N GLY A 174 1.34 18.96 -36.66
CA GLY A 174 2.00 19.45 -37.87
C GLY A 174 1.96 18.44 -39.02
N GLU A 175 2.18 18.91 -40.25
CA GLU A 175 2.03 18.10 -41.47
C GLU A 175 2.85 16.80 -41.48
N HIS A 176 4.10 16.84 -41.01
CA HIS A 176 4.96 15.65 -40.95
C HIS A 176 4.41 14.56 -40.03
N ALA A 177 4.03 14.93 -38.79
CA ALA A 177 3.48 14.00 -37.82
C ALA A 177 2.10 13.46 -38.27
N LEU A 178 1.26 14.31 -38.85
CA LEU A 178 -0.02 13.88 -39.43
C LEU A 178 0.18 12.87 -40.57
N SER A 179 1.16 13.09 -41.45
CA SER A 179 1.48 12.17 -42.54
C SER A 179 1.92 10.80 -42.02
N ALA A 180 2.81 10.76 -41.02
CA ALA A 180 3.26 9.51 -40.40
C ALA A 180 2.10 8.72 -39.78
N LEU A 181 1.17 9.40 -39.09
CA LEU A 181 -0.02 8.76 -38.53
C LEU A 181 -1.01 8.29 -39.62
N CYS A 182 -1.13 9.02 -40.73
CA CYS A 182 -1.93 8.57 -41.89
C CYS A 182 -1.34 7.31 -42.52
N GLU A 183 -0.02 7.17 -42.55
CA GLU A 183 0.67 5.95 -43.00
C GLU A 183 0.48 4.78 -42.03
N ALA A 184 0.36 5.05 -40.72
CA ALA A 184 0.09 4.02 -39.72
C ALA A 184 -1.24 3.27 -39.97
N VAL A 185 -2.27 3.98 -40.42
CA VAL A 185 -3.62 3.42 -40.69
C VAL A 185 -3.83 2.95 -42.13
N THR A 186 -2.82 3.05 -43.00
CA THR A 186 -2.93 2.71 -44.43
C THR A 186 -2.12 1.45 -44.75
N PHE A 187 -2.75 0.53 -45.50
CA PHE A 187 -2.15 -0.75 -45.88
C PHE A 187 -2.34 -0.97 -47.39
N ASP A 188 -1.24 -0.97 -48.12
CA ASP A 188 -1.20 -1.45 -49.50
C ASP A 188 -1.11 -2.99 -49.55
N GLU A 189 -1.17 -3.55 -50.75
CA GLU A 189 -1.12 -5.01 -50.96
C GLU A 189 0.16 -5.64 -50.37
N ALA A 190 1.30 -4.94 -50.46
CA ALA A 190 2.58 -5.39 -49.90
C ALA A 190 2.59 -5.34 -48.37
N ALA A 191 1.94 -4.36 -47.75
CA ALA A 191 1.79 -4.27 -46.30
C ALA A 191 0.80 -5.32 -45.78
N LEU A 192 -0.32 -5.55 -46.48
CA LEU A 192 -1.31 -6.55 -46.11
C LEU A 192 -0.73 -7.97 -46.18
N SER A 193 -0.01 -8.31 -47.24
CA SER A 193 0.62 -9.63 -47.41
C SER A 193 1.73 -9.94 -46.38
N ARG A 194 2.35 -8.91 -45.79
CA ARG A 194 3.35 -9.06 -44.71
C ARG A 194 2.71 -9.42 -43.37
N ILE A 195 1.46 -9.01 -43.13
CA ILE A 195 0.83 -9.17 -41.82
C ILE A 195 -0.34 -10.16 -41.85
N VAL A 196 -1.07 -10.31 -42.95
CA VAL A 196 -2.24 -11.19 -43.08
C VAL A 196 -1.96 -12.34 -44.04
N PRO A 197 -2.26 -13.61 -43.68
CA PRO A 197 -2.15 -14.73 -44.61
C PRO A 197 -3.19 -14.61 -45.75
N PRO A 198 -2.85 -15.02 -47.00
CA PRO A 198 -3.73 -14.81 -48.17
C PRO A 198 -5.16 -15.35 -48.01
N GLN A 199 -5.30 -16.49 -47.32
CA GLN A 199 -6.58 -17.16 -47.09
C GLN A 199 -7.51 -16.41 -46.13
N ALA A 200 -6.98 -15.46 -45.35
CA ALA A 200 -7.75 -14.67 -44.39
C ALA A 200 -8.15 -13.29 -44.95
N LEU A 201 -7.54 -12.83 -46.05
CA LEU A 201 -7.85 -11.53 -46.68
C LEU A 201 -9.33 -11.42 -47.11
N GLN A 202 -9.97 -12.52 -47.49
CA GLN A 202 -11.41 -12.54 -47.82
C GLN A 202 -12.30 -12.07 -46.67
N ALA A 203 -11.84 -12.15 -45.42
CA ALA A 203 -12.59 -11.65 -44.27
C ALA A 203 -12.76 -10.11 -44.30
N LEU A 204 -11.85 -9.40 -44.97
CA LEU A 204 -11.88 -7.93 -45.10
C LEU A 204 -13.07 -7.44 -45.93
N ASP A 205 -13.54 -8.24 -46.90
CA ASP A 205 -14.61 -7.82 -47.81
C ASP A 205 -15.90 -7.49 -47.06
N SER A 206 -16.20 -8.26 -46.00
CA SER A 206 -17.37 -8.04 -45.15
C SER A 206 -17.26 -6.85 -44.19
N LEU A 207 -16.04 -6.31 -43.99
CA LEU A 207 -15.73 -5.21 -43.09
C LEU A 207 -15.40 -3.90 -43.83
N SER A 208 -15.48 -3.91 -45.15
CA SER A 208 -14.99 -2.81 -45.99
C SER A 208 -16.10 -2.11 -46.75
N VAL A 209 -16.00 -0.78 -46.86
CA VAL A 209 -16.86 0.05 -47.71
C VAL A 209 -16.03 0.77 -48.78
N ARG A 210 -16.67 1.07 -49.92
CA ARG A 210 -16.04 1.88 -50.99
C ARG A 210 -16.27 3.37 -50.74
N PRO A 211 -15.38 4.27 -51.18
CA PRO A 211 -15.60 5.71 -51.11
C PRO A 211 -16.94 6.12 -51.70
N GLY A 212 -17.76 6.85 -50.93
CA GLY A 212 -19.09 7.29 -51.33
C GLY A 212 -20.22 6.29 -51.11
N ALA A 213 -19.92 5.06 -50.66
CA ALA A 213 -20.94 4.02 -50.44
C ALA A 213 -21.45 3.96 -48.98
N HIS A 214 -20.73 4.57 -48.04
CA HIS A 214 -21.19 4.64 -46.65
C HIS A 214 -22.38 5.61 -46.51
N THR A 215 -23.32 5.29 -45.61
CA THR A 215 -24.50 6.13 -45.34
C THR A 215 -24.43 6.66 -43.92
N PHE A 216 -24.16 7.96 -43.80
CA PHE A 216 -24.14 8.65 -42.51
C PHE A 216 -25.50 9.31 -42.22
N THR A 217 -26.04 9.01 -41.04
CA THR A 217 -27.25 9.68 -40.53
C THR A 217 -26.82 10.75 -39.53
N ALA A 218 -27.29 11.99 -39.73
CA ALA A 218 -26.91 13.13 -38.88
C ALA A 218 -27.62 13.11 -37.51
N GLU A 219 -27.47 12.02 -36.76
CA GLU A 219 -27.83 11.94 -35.34
C GLU A 219 -26.81 12.69 -34.48
N LEU A 220 -27.06 12.78 -33.16
CA LEU A 220 -26.16 13.50 -32.25
C LEU A 220 -24.93 12.67 -31.83
N GLY A 221 -25.04 11.33 -31.79
CA GLY A 221 -24.00 10.39 -31.34
C GLY A 221 -22.94 10.03 -32.39
N PRO A 222 -22.10 9.01 -32.13
CA PRO A 222 -21.18 8.46 -33.13
C PRO A 222 -21.93 7.80 -34.30
N ASP A 223 -21.20 7.39 -35.35
CA ASP A 223 -21.76 6.58 -36.43
C ASP A 223 -21.53 5.09 -36.18
N ASP A 224 -22.60 4.38 -35.85
CA ASP A 224 -22.53 2.93 -35.60
C ASP A 224 -22.22 2.12 -36.87
N GLY A 225 -22.53 2.67 -38.06
CA GLY A 225 -22.27 2.02 -39.34
C GLY A 225 -20.77 1.81 -39.61
N MET A 226 -19.91 2.69 -39.07
CA MET A 226 -18.46 2.55 -39.12
C MET A 226 -17.92 1.40 -38.26
N ILE A 227 -18.74 0.76 -37.43
CA ILE A 227 -18.38 -0.50 -36.72
C ILE A 227 -18.70 -1.71 -37.58
N LEU A 228 -19.74 -1.62 -38.42
CA LEU A 228 -20.05 -2.67 -39.39
C LEU A 228 -19.03 -2.68 -40.53
N THR A 229 -18.55 -1.49 -40.92
CA THR A 229 -17.59 -1.30 -42.01
C THR A 229 -16.42 -0.40 -41.59
N PRO A 230 -15.55 -0.85 -40.66
CA PRO A 230 -14.46 -0.03 -40.13
C PRO A 230 -13.31 0.20 -41.12
N LEU A 231 -13.38 -0.39 -42.32
CA LEU A 231 -12.35 -0.30 -43.34
C LEU A 231 -12.87 0.42 -44.58
N LEU A 232 -12.00 1.22 -45.20
CA LEU A 232 -12.25 1.84 -46.50
C LEU A 232 -11.31 1.25 -47.54
N THR A 233 -11.87 0.64 -48.59
CA THR A 233 -11.10 0.03 -49.69
C THR A 233 -11.03 0.97 -50.88
N VAL A 234 -9.81 1.39 -51.24
CA VAL A 234 -9.50 2.30 -52.34
C VAL A 234 -8.55 1.60 -53.32
N GLY A 235 -9.12 0.97 -54.36
CA GLY A 235 -8.33 0.10 -55.24
C GLY A 235 -7.72 -1.08 -54.46
N PRO A 236 -6.40 -1.33 -54.53
CA PRO A 236 -5.73 -2.38 -53.76
C PRO A 236 -5.35 -1.95 -52.32
N THR A 237 -5.64 -0.71 -51.93
CA THR A 237 -5.28 -0.16 -50.62
C THR A 237 -6.46 -0.23 -49.65
N VAL A 238 -6.19 -0.64 -48.41
CA VAL A 238 -7.13 -0.62 -47.29
C VAL A 238 -6.71 0.47 -46.31
N VAL A 239 -7.66 1.31 -45.92
CA VAL A 239 -7.49 2.29 -44.83
C VAL A 239 -8.34 1.85 -43.65
N ILE A 240 -7.75 1.78 -42.47
CA ILE A 240 -8.51 1.59 -41.22
C ILE A 240 -9.20 2.94 -40.93
N ALA A 241 -10.50 3.00 -41.15
CA ALA A 241 -11.27 4.23 -41.02
C ALA A 241 -11.66 4.53 -39.57
N ASN A 242 -11.84 3.49 -38.76
CA ASN A 242 -12.17 3.61 -37.33
C ASN A 242 -11.26 2.71 -36.48
N PRO A 243 -9.97 3.07 -36.31
CA PRO A 243 -9.01 2.24 -35.57
C PRO A 243 -9.41 2.02 -34.10
N GLY A 244 -10.15 2.95 -33.49
CA GLY A 244 -10.66 2.82 -32.12
C GLY A 244 -11.70 1.71 -31.94
N GLU A 245 -12.45 1.34 -32.98
CA GLU A 245 -13.58 0.41 -32.86
C GLU A 245 -13.31 -0.98 -33.46
N LEU A 246 -12.06 -1.34 -33.76
CA LEU A 246 -11.74 -2.65 -34.32
C LEU A 246 -12.06 -3.80 -33.36
N SER A 247 -11.90 -3.60 -32.04
CA SER A 247 -12.32 -4.60 -31.04
C SER A 247 -13.84 -4.76 -31.00
N ALA A 248 -14.58 -3.65 -31.09
CA ALA A 248 -16.05 -3.65 -31.09
C ALA A 248 -16.61 -4.29 -32.37
N THR A 249 -15.98 -4.01 -33.51
CA THR A 249 -16.25 -4.65 -34.80
C THR A 249 -16.09 -6.15 -34.69
N LEU A 250 -14.95 -6.60 -34.15
CA LEU A 250 -14.62 -8.02 -34.06
C LEU A 250 -15.58 -8.74 -33.10
N ARG A 251 -15.88 -8.16 -31.93
CA ARG A 251 -16.93 -8.65 -31.02
C ARG A 251 -18.25 -8.83 -31.77
N HIS A 252 -18.76 -7.78 -32.40
CA HIS A 252 -20.05 -7.80 -33.08
C HIS A 252 -20.08 -8.88 -34.17
N ARG A 253 -19.07 -8.92 -35.05
CA ARG A 253 -19.06 -9.87 -36.17
C ARG A 253 -18.90 -11.32 -35.70
N LEU A 254 -18.20 -11.59 -34.59
CA LEU A 254 -18.15 -12.92 -33.99
C LEU A 254 -19.52 -13.38 -33.47
N LEU A 255 -20.30 -12.49 -32.87
CA LEU A 255 -21.67 -12.79 -32.41
C LEU A 255 -22.60 -13.03 -33.61
N VAL A 256 -22.52 -12.20 -34.65
CA VAL A 256 -23.30 -12.41 -35.88
C VAL A 256 -22.94 -13.74 -36.55
N LEU A 257 -21.64 -14.06 -36.66
CA LEU A 257 -21.18 -15.35 -37.17
C LEU A 257 -21.71 -16.53 -36.33
N ALA A 258 -21.79 -16.38 -35.01
CA ALA A 258 -22.35 -17.44 -34.15
C ALA A 258 -23.84 -17.67 -34.43
N THR A 259 -24.60 -16.61 -34.69
CA THR A 259 -26.01 -16.69 -35.12
C THR A 259 -26.16 -17.31 -36.50
N GLU A 260 -25.32 -16.92 -37.47
CA GLU A 260 -25.29 -17.48 -38.83
C GLU A 260 -25.02 -19.00 -38.85
N HIS A 261 -24.17 -19.48 -37.94
CA HIS A 261 -23.85 -20.91 -37.79
C HIS A 261 -24.76 -21.63 -36.76
N GLY A 262 -25.78 -20.96 -36.21
CA GLY A 262 -26.75 -21.55 -35.28
C GLY A 262 -26.19 -21.97 -33.92
N CYS A 263 -25.03 -21.43 -33.50
CA CYS A 263 -24.37 -21.77 -32.24
C CYS A 263 -24.41 -20.66 -31.18
N GLY A 264 -25.18 -19.59 -31.40
CA GLY A 264 -25.34 -18.47 -30.45
C GLY A 264 -25.64 -18.89 -29.00
N PRO A 265 -26.68 -19.69 -28.72
CA PRO A 265 -27.00 -20.14 -27.35
C PRO A 265 -25.87 -20.93 -26.68
N GLN A 266 -25.17 -21.79 -27.44
CA GLN A 266 -24.03 -22.55 -26.95
C GLN A 266 -22.84 -21.64 -26.65
N LEU A 267 -22.58 -20.64 -27.50
CA LEU A 267 -21.54 -19.63 -27.25
C LEU A 267 -21.82 -18.84 -25.97
N VAL A 268 -23.07 -18.40 -25.76
CA VAL A 268 -23.48 -17.69 -24.52
C VAL A 268 -23.25 -18.56 -23.29
N GLN A 269 -23.61 -19.85 -23.34
CA GLN A 269 -23.37 -20.78 -22.24
C GLN A 269 -21.88 -20.88 -21.90
N LEU A 270 -21.00 -20.99 -22.91
CA LEU A 270 -19.55 -21.03 -22.73
C LEU A 270 -18.97 -19.71 -22.20
N ILE A 271 -19.54 -18.57 -22.61
CA ILE A 271 -19.17 -17.26 -22.06
C ILE A 271 -19.55 -17.17 -20.59
N ARG A 272 -20.79 -17.54 -20.23
CA ARG A 272 -21.27 -17.52 -18.85
C ARG A 272 -20.44 -18.44 -17.94
N ALA A 273 -20.08 -19.63 -18.42
CA ALA A 273 -19.17 -20.53 -17.71
C ALA A 273 -17.79 -19.91 -17.50
N CYS A 274 -17.23 -19.23 -18.52
CA CYS A 274 -15.96 -18.52 -18.40
C CYS A 274 -16.03 -17.39 -17.36
N VAL A 275 -17.11 -16.60 -17.35
CA VAL A 275 -17.34 -15.52 -16.38
C VAL A 275 -17.48 -16.07 -14.96
N LEU A 276 -18.22 -17.17 -14.77
CA LEU A 276 -18.35 -17.82 -13.47
C LEU A 276 -17.01 -18.30 -12.93
N ASN A 277 -16.19 -18.92 -13.78
CA ASN A 277 -14.86 -19.40 -13.38
C ASN A 277 -13.95 -18.22 -13.02
N GLU A 278 -13.93 -17.16 -13.82
CA GLU A 278 -13.13 -15.97 -13.56
C GLU A 278 -13.55 -15.27 -12.25
N ALA A 279 -14.86 -15.07 -12.03
CA ALA A 279 -15.37 -14.53 -10.77
C ALA A 279 -15.04 -15.44 -9.58
N THR A 280 -15.07 -16.76 -9.76
CA THR A 280 -14.68 -17.72 -8.72
C THR A 280 -13.21 -17.58 -8.35
N GLU A 281 -12.31 -17.49 -9.34
CA GLU A 281 -10.88 -17.31 -9.11
C GLU A 281 -10.59 -15.99 -8.37
N ILE A 282 -11.25 -14.90 -8.77
CA ILE A 282 -11.12 -13.60 -8.09
C ILE A 282 -11.55 -13.70 -6.63
N LEU A 283 -12.72 -14.29 -6.36
CA LEU A 283 -13.24 -14.44 -5.00
C LEU A 283 -12.37 -15.35 -4.14
N ILE A 284 -11.82 -16.44 -4.69
CA ILE A 284 -10.85 -17.30 -4.00
C ILE A 284 -9.58 -16.52 -3.66
N GLY A 285 -9.08 -15.71 -4.59
CA GLY A 285 -7.95 -14.80 -4.35
C GLY A 285 -8.20 -13.79 -3.22
N CYS A 286 -9.47 -13.45 -2.97
CA CYS A 286 -9.90 -12.59 -1.86
C CYS A 286 -10.17 -13.36 -0.55
N GLY A 287 -9.85 -14.65 -0.48
CA GLY A 287 -10.04 -15.48 0.73
C GLY A 287 -11.41 -16.14 0.84
N ALA A 288 -12.23 -16.16 -0.21
CA ALA A 288 -13.47 -16.94 -0.22
C ALA A 288 -13.20 -18.43 -0.49
N THR A 289 -13.91 -19.31 0.19
CA THR A 289 -13.82 -20.76 0.01
C THR A 289 -15.13 -21.28 -0.59
N PRO A 290 -15.12 -21.95 -1.75
CA PRO A 290 -16.33 -22.49 -2.35
C PRO A 290 -16.93 -23.62 -1.49
N LEU A 291 -18.25 -23.66 -1.35
CA LEU A 291 -18.92 -24.70 -0.58
C LEU A 291 -18.96 -26.04 -1.35
N PRO A 292 -18.71 -27.21 -0.71
CA PRO A 292 -18.64 -28.52 -1.38
C PRO A 292 -19.91 -28.93 -2.14
N SER A 293 -21.08 -28.47 -1.70
CA SER A 293 -22.38 -28.71 -2.34
C SER A 293 -22.64 -27.82 -3.56
N ALA A 294 -21.73 -26.90 -3.90
CA ALA A 294 -21.89 -25.91 -4.97
C ALA A 294 -21.46 -26.41 -6.36
N ALA A 295 -21.25 -27.72 -6.54
CA ALA A 295 -20.98 -28.31 -7.86
C ALA A 295 -22.20 -28.24 -8.79
N GLN A 296 -23.43 -28.15 -8.28
CA GLN A 296 -24.66 -27.96 -9.06
C GLN A 296 -25.74 -27.27 -8.19
N VAL A 297 -25.75 -25.94 -8.11
CA VAL A 297 -26.94 -25.19 -7.66
C VAL A 297 -27.77 -24.92 -8.90
N ASP A 298 -28.72 -25.83 -9.19
CA ASP A 298 -29.73 -25.84 -10.27
C ASP A 298 -29.28 -25.45 -11.69
N ASP A 299 -29.63 -26.32 -12.65
CA ASP A 299 -29.46 -26.11 -14.10
C ASP A 299 -30.41 -25.03 -14.66
N ASP A 300 -30.34 -23.80 -14.15
CA ASP A 300 -30.99 -22.68 -14.86
C ASP A 300 -30.20 -22.42 -16.17
N PRO A 301 -30.84 -22.51 -17.34
CA PRO A 301 -30.16 -22.38 -18.62
C PRO A 301 -29.64 -20.95 -18.88
N GLN A 302 -30.04 -19.96 -18.08
CA GLN A 302 -29.69 -18.55 -18.26
C GLN A 302 -28.92 -17.95 -17.06
N ILE A 303 -28.97 -18.56 -15.87
CA ILE A 303 -28.32 -18.09 -14.64
C ILE A 303 -27.37 -19.15 -14.11
N SER A 304 -26.11 -18.79 -13.83
CA SER A 304 -25.15 -19.71 -13.20
C SER A 304 -24.84 -19.26 -11.77
N ARG A 305 -24.85 -20.19 -10.81
CA ARG A 305 -24.70 -19.87 -9.38
C ARG A 305 -23.56 -20.61 -8.70
N ARG A 306 -22.99 -20.00 -7.66
CA ARG A 306 -21.99 -20.62 -6.78
C ARG A 306 -22.04 -19.98 -5.38
N GLN A 307 -21.83 -20.78 -4.34
CA GLN A 307 -21.84 -20.30 -2.97
C GLN A 307 -20.47 -20.47 -2.31
N PHE A 308 -20.13 -19.53 -1.43
CA PHE A 308 -18.85 -19.48 -0.72
C PHE A 308 -19.06 -19.18 0.77
N THR A 309 -18.08 -19.57 1.58
CA THR A 309 -17.85 -19.01 2.93
C THR A 309 -16.61 -18.12 2.90
N PHE A 310 -16.60 -17.05 3.69
CA PHE A 310 -15.44 -16.17 3.82
C PHE A 310 -15.42 -15.47 5.17
N ALA A 311 -14.26 -14.95 5.57
CA ALA A 311 -14.06 -14.21 6.82
C ALA A 311 -14.69 -14.88 8.07
N ASP A 312 -14.50 -16.20 8.18
CA ASP A 312 -14.98 -17.09 9.24
C ASP A 312 -16.50 -17.35 9.23
N ASP A 313 -17.34 -16.32 9.30
CA ASP A 313 -18.78 -16.43 9.57
C ASP A 313 -19.69 -15.86 8.46
N LYS A 314 -19.14 -15.45 7.31
CA LYS A 314 -19.90 -14.83 6.22
C LYS A 314 -20.12 -15.80 5.06
N HIS A 315 -21.25 -15.61 4.38
CA HIS A 315 -21.62 -16.35 3.18
C HIS A 315 -21.72 -15.44 1.97
N LEU A 316 -21.35 -15.94 0.80
CA LEU A 316 -21.51 -15.25 -0.48
C LEU A 316 -22.30 -16.15 -1.44
N ASP A 317 -23.40 -15.62 -1.97
CA ASP A 317 -24.21 -16.24 -3.03
C ASP A 317 -23.97 -15.49 -4.34
N LEU A 318 -23.17 -16.10 -5.22
CA LEU A 318 -22.83 -15.56 -6.53
C LEU A 318 -23.84 -16.01 -7.57
N ALA A 319 -24.39 -15.07 -8.33
CA ALA A 319 -25.19 -15.32 -9.51
C ALA A 319 -24.59 -14.60 -10.73
N VAL A 320 -24.38 -15.33 -11.82
CA VAL A 320 -23.84 -14.81 -13.08
C VAL A 320 -24.93 -14.82 -14.13
N VAL A 321 -25.15 -13.66 -14.75
CA VAL A 321 -26.11 -13.42 -15.82
C VAL A 321 -25.37 -12.82 -17.02
N THR A 322 -25.70 -13.31 -18.21
CA THR A 322 -25.09 -12.88 -19.47
C THR A 322 -26.16 -12.58 -20.52
N ASP A 323 -25.85 -11.70 -21.46
CA ASP A 323 -26.68 -11.47 -22.65
C ASP A 323 -26.95 -12.81 -23.37
N ASP A 324 -28.24 -13.16 -23.52
CA ASP A 324 -28.67 -14.44 -24.10
C ASP A 324 -28.72 -14.43 -25.64
N LEU A 325 -28.38 -13.30 -26.26
CA LEU A 325 -28.42 -13.03 -27.70
C LEU A 325 -29.82 -13.24 -28.32
N SER A 326 -30.88 -13.27 -27.51
CA SER A 326 -32.25 -13.26 -28.01
C SER A 326 -32.50 -11.97 -28.79
N ASP A 327 -33.12 -12.11 -29.97
CA ASP A 327 -33.44 -11.01 -30.90
C ASP A 327 -32.23 -10.12 -31.26
N TYR A 328 -31.03 -10.71 -31.37
CA TYR A 328 -29.81 -9.98 -31.75
C TYR A 328 -29.89 -9.48 -33.21
N ASP A 329 -29.81 -8.16 -33.40
CA ASP A 329 -29.83 -7.53 -34.73
C ASP A 329 -28.41 -7.37 -35.30
N ALA A 330 -28.18 -8.01 -36.45
CA ALA A 330 -26.90 -7.95 -37.18
C ALA A 330 -26.59 -6.57 -37.78
N GLN A 331 -27.52 -5.62 -37.76
CA GLN A 331 -27.31 -4.23 -38.21
C GLN A 331 -27.18 -3.24 -37.05
N ALA A 332 -27.32 -3.68 -35.80
CA ALA A 332 -27.26 -2.82 -34.62
C ALA A 332 -26.15 -3.28 -33.65
N PRO A 333 -24.89 -2.82 -33.84
CA PRO A 333 -23.75 -3.28 -33.03
C PRO A 333 -23.89 -2.98 -31.52
N TYR A 334 -24.67 -1.97 -31.16
CA TYR A 334 -25.03 -1.59 -29.78
C TYR A 334 -26.54 -1.69 -29.50
N GLY A 335 -27.23 -2.63 -30.16
CA GLY A 335 -28.67 -2.85 -29.97
C GLY A 335 -29.08 -3.02 -28.50
N HIS A 336 -30.38 -3.10 -28.24
CA HIS A 336 -30.90 -3.26 -26.89
C HIS A 336 -31.09 -4.74 -26.51
N TRP A 337 -30.83 -5.09 -25.26
CA TRP A 337 -31.20 -6.36 -24.64
C TRP A 337 -32.22 -6.13 -23.53
N ASP A 338 -33.42 -6.70 -23.69
CA ASP A 338 -34.45 -6.69 -22.66
C ASP A 338 -34.14 -7.74 -21.57
N ALA A 339 -33.44 -7.29 -20.53
CA ALA A 339 -33.10 -8.11 -19.38
C ALA A 339 -34.24 -8.24 -18.34
N ALA A 340 -35.44 -7.68 -18.57
CA ALA A 340 -36.47 -7.64 -17.54
C ALA A 340 -36.91 -9.04 -17.05
N ARG A 341 -37.05 -9.99 -17.98
CA ARG A 341 -37.46 -11.37 -17.67
C ARG A 341 -36.42 -12.10 -16.81
N ILE A 342 -35.15 -12.02 -17.20
CA ILE A 342 -34.07 -12.69 -16.47
C ILE A 342 -33.83 -12.07 -15.09
N MET A 343 -34.00 -10.75 -14.97
CA MET A 343 -33.93 -10.06 -13.68
C MET A 343 -35.09 -10.40 -12.75
N GLN A 344 -36.28 -10.64 -13.31
CA GLN A 344 -37.40 -11.16 -12.54
C GLN A 344 -37.11 -12.58 -12.03
N GLN A 345 -36.60 -13.47 -12.90
CA GLN A 345 -36.21 -14.83 -12.50
C GLN A 345 -35.14 -14.82 -11.41
N LEU A 346 -34.11 -13.99 -11.55
CA LEU A 346 -33.06 -13.84 -10.55
C LEU A 346 -33.61 -13.34 -9.20
N HIS A 347 -34.56 -12.39 -9.23
CA HIS A 347 -35.22 -11.92 -8.02
C HIS A 347 -35.99 -13.04 -7.33
N GLU A 348 -36.78 -13.82 -8.08
CA GLU A 348 -37.53 -14.98 -7.55
C GLU A 348 -36.58 -16.02 -6.93
N LEU A 349 -35.45 -16.33 -7.57
CA LEU A 349 -34.43 -17.25 -7.04
C LEU A 349 -33.79 -16.79 -5.73
N HIS A 350 -33.61 -15.48 -5.54
CA HIS A 350 -33.08 -14.93 -4.29
C HIS A 350 -34.11 -14.90 -3.16
N GLU A 351 -35.38 -14.66 -3.48
CA GLU A 351 -36.48 -14.65 -2.50
C GLU A 351 -36.81 -16.07 -2.00
N THR A 352 -36.75 -17.07 -2.88
CA THR A 352 -37.01 -18.48 -2.54
C THR A 352 -35.84 -19.37 -2.98
N PRO A 353 -34.71 -19.37 -2.25
CA PRO A 353 -33.57 -20.22 -2.60
C PRO A 353 -33.91 -21.69 -2.34
N VAL A 354 -33.42 -22.57 -3.21
CA VAL A 354 -33.55 -24.03 -3.03
C VAL A 354 -32.77 -24.53 -1.81
N HIS A 355 -31.65 -23.86 -1.50
CA HIS A 355 -30.85 -24.10 -0.31
C HIS A 355 -30.74 -22.81 0.53
N PRO A 356 -31.69 -22.55 1.44
CA PRO A 356 -31.63 -21.39 2.30
C PRO A 356 -30.49 -21.51 3.31
N LEU A 357 -29.78 -20.42 3.54
CA LEU A 357 -28.86 -20.29 4.66
C LEU A 357 -29.64 -20.20 5.97
N GLN A 358 -29.01 -20.59 7.09
CA GLN A 358 -29.62 -20.49 8.42
C GLN A 358 -29.88 -19.03 8.82
N ASP A 359 -28.99 -18.12 8.45
CA ASP A 359 -29.12 -16.69 8.68
C ASP A 359 -28.64 -15.90 7.46
N ASP A 360 -29.54 -15.13 6.88
CA ASP A 360 -29.31 -14.30 5.71
C ASP A 360 -28.65 -12.95 6.06
N THR A 361 -28.65 -12.53 7.33
CA THR A 361 -28.01 -11.29 7.76
C THR A 361 -26.50 -11.28 7.50
N HIS A 362 -25.90 -12.47 7.40
CA HIS A 362 -24.49 -12.73 7.11
C HIS A 362 -24.21 -13.12 5.64
N CYS A 363 -25.21 -12.97 4.74
CA CYS A 363 -25.11 -13.36 3.34
C CYS A 363 -25.00 -12.16 2.38
N LEU A 364 -23.94 -12.13 1.57
CA LEU A 364 -23.76 -11.20 0.46
C LEU A 364 -24.29 -11.85 -0.82
N ARG A 365 -25.29 -11.24 -1.44
CA ARG A 365 -25.77 -11.67 -2.76
C ARG A 365 -25.06 -10.85 -3.83
N LEU A 366 -24.11 -11.48 -4.51
CA LEU A 366 -23.30 -10.86 -5.56
C LEU A 366 -23.84 -11.26 -6.94
N ILE A 367 -24.18 -10.26 -7.74
CA ILE A 367 -24.75 -10.45 -9.08
C ILE A 367 -23.73 -9.94 -10.09
N ILE A 368 -23.26 -10.83 -10.96
CA ILE A 368 -22.40 -10.48 -12.08
C ILE A 368 -23.25 -10.37 -13.34
N ASN A 369 -23.36 -9.17 -13.91
CA ASN A 369 -24.06 -8.91 -15.17
C ASN A 369 -23.07 -8.65 -16.31
N GLN A 370 -22.68 -9.70 -17.03
CA GLN A 370 -21.74 -9.56 -18.13
C GLN A 370 -22.46 -9.25 -19.45
N GLY A 371 -22.36 -7.99 -19.88
CA GLY A 371 -22.83 -7.56 -21.19
C GLY A 371 -21.95 -8.09 -22.33
N LEU A 372 -22.56 -8.26 -23.51
CA LEU A 372 -21.88 -8.56 -24.78
C LEU A 372 -21.92 -7.37 -25.74
N GLY A 373 -22.05 -6.16 -25.19
CA GLY A 373 -22.06 -4.85 -25.85
C GLY A 373 -23.41 -4.37 -26.40
N ARG A 374 -24.52 -5.05 -26.08
CA ARG A 374 -25.87 -4.49 -26.17
C ARG A 374 -26.17 -3.65 -24.93
N SER A 375 -26.93 -2.56 -25.09
CA SER A 375 -27.42 -1.77 -23.96
C SER A 375 -28.51 -2.54 -23.22
N SER A 376 -28.53 -2.46 -21.89
CA SER A 376 -29.56 -3.10 -21.06
C SER A 376 -29.76 -2.32 -19.76
N PHE A 377 -30.92 -2.44 -19.15
CA PHE A 377 -31.23 -1.81 -17.86
C PHE A 377 -31.44 -2.88 -16.80
N PHE A 378 -30.61 -2.86 -15.75
CA PHE A 378 -30.67 -3.81 -14.64
C PHE A 378 -31.22 -3.12 -13.39
N GLY A 379 -32.52 -3.29 -13.16
CA GLY A 379 -33.16 -2.82 -11.92
C GLY A 379 -33.19 -3.91 -10.86
N LEU A 380 -32.45 -3.74 -9.76
CA LEU A 380 -32.60 -4.61 -8.59
C LEU A 380 -33.82 -4.19 -7.77
N ARG A 381 -34.84 -5.06 -7.74
CA ARG A 381 -35.99 -4.87 -6.84
C ARG A 381 -35.54 -4.98 -5.38
N LYS A 382 -36.24 -4.32 -4.46
CA LYS A 382 -36.00 -4.50 -3.02
C LYS A 382 -36.26 -5.95 -2.62
N SER A 383 -35.32 -6.58 -1.92
CA SER A 383 -35.51 -7.96 -1.42
C SER A 383 -36.29 -7.96 -0.12
N SER A 384 -37.06 -9.01 0.14
CA SER A 384 -37.66 -9.23 1.48
C SER A 384 -36.67 -9.83 2.48
N ARG A 385 -35.57 -10.43 1.99
CA ARG A 385 -34.55 -11.08 2.80
C ARG A 385 -33.47 -10.08 3.21
N VAL A 386 -32.95 -10.23 4.42
CA VAL A 386 -31.91 -9.36 5.00
C VAL A 386 -30.55 -9.67 4.38
N GLY A 387 -29.56 -8.79 4.51
CA GLY A 387 -28.19 -8.99 4.03
C GLY A 387 -27.87 -8.20 2.75
N PRO A 388 -26.61 -7.78 2.57
CA PRO A 388 -26.20 -6.87 1.51
C PRO A 388 -26.32 -7.50 0.12
N ARG A 389 -26.53 -6.65 -0.88
CA ARG A 389 -26.63 -7.04 -2.29
C ARG A 389 -25.80 -6.11 -3.15
N LEU A 390 -25.11 -6.68 -4.12
CA LEU A 390 -24.27 -5.92 -5.05
C LEU A 390 -24.42 -6.49 -6.46
N ALA A 391 -24.65 -5.62 -7.45
CA ALA A 391 -24.55 -5.97 -8.86
C ALA A 391 -23.37 -5.25 -9.50
N THR A 392 -22.56 -5.97 -10.27
CA THR A 392 -21.34 -5.43 -10.90
C THR A 392 -20.93 -6.29 -12.10
N THR A 393 -20.00 -5.82 -12.92
CA THR A 393 -19.35 -6.69 -13.92
C THR A 393 -18.20 -7.48 -13.30
N VAL A 394 -17.78 -8.59 -13.93
CA VAL A 394 -16.62 -9.38 -13.45
C VAL A 394 -15.32 -8.59 -13.57
N ASP A 395 -15.25 -7.67 -14.53
CA ASP A 395 -14.10 -6.80 -14.73
C ASP A 395 -13.97 -5.75 -13.63
N ASP A 396 -15.08 -5.10 -13.25
CA ASP A 396 -15.07 -4.19 -12.11
C ASP A 396 -14.75 -4.93 -10.80
N LEU A 397 -15.28 -6.16 -10.64
CA LEU A 397 -14.93 -7.02 -9.51
C LEU A 397 -13.43 -7.28 -9.44
N ARG A 398 -12.79 -7.55 -10.58
CA ARG A 398 -11.34 -7.73 -10.70
C ARG A 398 -10.58 -6.49 -10.24
N VAL A 399 -10.95 -5.29 -10.72
CA VAL A 399 -10.30 -4.02 -10.32
C VAL A 399 -10.44 -3.81 -8.80
N MET A 400 -11.63 -4.02 -8.24
CA MET A 400 -11.84 -3.88 -6.79
C MET A 400 -11.00 -4.89 -5.99
N ALA A 401 -10.92 -6.14 -6.45
CA ALA A 401 -10.14 -7.20 -5.81
C ALA A 401 -8.62 -6.97 -5.90
N GLU A 402 -8.12 -6.46 -7.03
CA GLU A 402 -6.72 -6.09 -7.19
C GLU A 402 -6.33 -4.97 -6.22
N LEU A 403 -7.17 -3.95 -6.07
CA LEU A 403 -6.85 -2.82 -5.20
C LEU A 403 -6.94 -3.17 -3.70
N ASP A 404 -8.00 -3.86 -3.28
CA ASP A 404 -8.35 -4.03 -1.86
C ASP A 404 -8.67 -5.48 -1.43
N GLY A 405 -8.54 -6.47 -2.32
CA GLY A 405 -8.89 -7.88 -2.06
C GLY A 405 -8.03 -8.60 -1.03
N THR A 406 -6.98 -7.96 -0.51
CA THR A 406 -6.22 -8.45 0.65
C THR A 406 -7.01 -8.36 1.96
N ASP A 407 -8.03 -7.50 2.03
CA ASP A 407 -9.02 -7.53 3.10
C ASP A 407 -10.18 -8.46 2.71
N PRO A 408 -10.36 -9.64 3.35
CA PRO A 408 -11.45 -10.56 3.00
C PRO A 408 -12.86 -9.98 3.23
N LEU A 409 -13.00 -8.86 3.94
CA LEU A 409 -14.28 -8.18 4.18
C LEU A 409 -14.52 -6.96 3.28
N PHE A 410 -13.63 -6.63 2.34
CA PHE A 410 -13.72 -5.39 1.54
C PHE A 410 -15.05 -5.28 0.78
N LEU A 411 -15.44 -6.34 0.06
CA LEU A 411 -16.63 -6.36 -0.79
C LEU A 411 -17.91 -6.36 0.06
N TRP A 412 -17.89 -7.09 1.17
CA TRP A 412 -18.99 -7.12 2.14
C TRP A 412 -19.28 -5.72 2.69
N ARG A 413 -18.24 -5.00 3.13
CA ARG A 413 -18.36 -3.67 3.71
C ARG A 413 -18.79 -2.62 2.70
N PHE A 414 -18.24 -2.69 1.48
CA PHE A 414 -18.68 -1.86 0.38
C PHE A 414 -20.16 -2.07 0.09
N ALA A 415 -20.61 -3.31 -0.08
CA ALA A 415 -22.01 -3.61 -0.36
C ALA A 415 -22.95 -3.13 0.77
N GLN A 416 -22.54 -3.24 2.04
CA GLN A 416 -23.29 -2.67 3.16
C GLN A 416 -23.35 -1.14 3.12
N ALA A 417 -22.25 -0.47 2.79
CA ALA A 417 -22.21 0.98 2.70
C ALA A 417 -23.04 1.49 1.51
N ASP A 418 -22.96 0.81 0.36
CA ASP A 418 -23.68 1.15 -0.86
C ASP A 418 -25.19 0.96 -0.71
N GLU A 419 -25.62 -0.13 -0.08
CA GLU A 419 -27.04 -0.36 0.23
C GLU A 419 -27.61 0.70 1.20
N ARG A 420 -26.82 1.12 2.20
CA ARG A 420 -27.22 2.22 3.11
C ARG A 420 -27.35 3.53 2.36
N LEU A 421 -26.40 3.87 1.49
CA LEU A 421 -26.44 5.08 0.68
C LEU A 421 -27.73 5.13 -0.18
N HIS A 422 -28.06 4.03 -0.87
CA HIS A 422 -29.28 3.93 -1.68
C HIS A 422 -30.58 3.92 -0.86
N THR A 423 -30.50 3.60 0.44
CA THR A 423 -31.64 3.70 1.36
C THR A 423 -31.88 5.13 1.80
N ASP A 424 -30.79 5.87 2.06
CA ASP A 424 -30.84 7.21 2.65
C ASP A 424 -30.93 8.34 1.61
N ALA A 425 -30.47 8.10 0.37
CA ALA A 425 -30.38 9.10 -0.69
C ALA A 425 -30.77 8.56 -2.08
N MET A 426 -31.23 9.45 -2.95
CA MET A 426 -31.39 9.18 -4.38
C MET A 426 -30.02 9.18 -5.06
N VAL A 427 -29.50 8.01 -5.40
CA VAL A 427 -28.21 7.87 -6.07
C VAL A 427 -28.40 7.81 -7.59
N HIS A 428 -27.73 8.72 -8.29
CA HIS A 428 -27.54 8.65 -9.74
C HIS A 428 -26.09 8.27 -10.01
N SER A 429 -25.90 7.05 -10.54
CA SER A 429 -24.60 6.52 -10.92
C SER A 429 -24.75 5.69 -12.20
N PHE A 430 -23.67 5.61 -12.97
CA PHE A 430 -23.61 4.89 -14.23
C PHE A 430 -22.79 3.59 -14.14
N GLY A 431 -22.12 3.34 -13.01
CA GLY A 431 -21.32 2.13 -12.80
C GLY A 431 -21.02 1.86 -11.32
N THR A 432 -21.00 0.58 -10.94
CA THR A 432 -20.68 0.15 -9.57
C THR A 432 -19.24 0.49 -9.18
N LEU A 433 -18.31 0.47 -10.15
CA LEU A 433 -16.92 0.84 -9.90
C LEU A 433 -16.77 2.34 -9.59
N ASP A 434 -17.64 3.20 -10.12
CA ASP A 434 -17.64 4.63 -9.77
C ASP A 434 -18.12 4.85 -8.33
N ASN A 435 -19.17 4.13 -7.90
CA ASN A 435 -19.60 4.12 -6.51
C ASN A 435 -18.48 3.64 -5.59
N TYR A 436 -17.79 2.57 -5.99
CA TYR A 436 -16.63 2.04 -5.26
C TYR A 436 -15.49 3.07 -5.17
N GLY A 437 -15.20 3.77 -6.27
CA GLY A 437 -14.18 4.81 -6.29
C GLY A 437 -14.53 5.98 -5.38
N MET A 438 -15.77 6.46 -5.39
CA MET A 438 -16.24 7.47 -4.44
C MET A 438 -16.12 6.99 -3.00
N TYR A 439 -16.53 5.75 -2.72
CA TYR A 439 -16.40 5.11 -1.40
C TYR A 439 -14.94 5.07 -0.93
N ARG A 440 -14.02 4.64 -1.80
CA ARG A 440 -12.58 4.51 -1.50
C ARG A 440 -11.90 5.87 -1.31
N ASP A 441 -12.24 6.86 -2.12
CA ASP A 441 -11.74 8.24 -2.03
C ASP A 441 -12.12 8.92 -0.69
N HIS A 442 -13.25 8.51 -0.10
CA HIS A 442 -13.77 9.02 1.17
C HIS A 442 -13.51 8.07 2.35
N GLU A 443 -12.30 7.50 2.40
CA GLU A 443 -11.81 6.60 3.47
C GLU A 443 -12.70 5.36 3.68
N TYR A 444 -13.17 4.77 2.57
CA TYR A 444 -14.07 3.62 2.60
C TYR A 444 -15.38 3.96 3.33
N SER A 445 -15.98 5.09 2.98
CA SER A 445 -17.28 5.53 3.48
C SER A 445 -17.98 6.46 2.49
N TYR A 446 -19.24 6.79 2.73
CA TYR A 446 -19.96 7.85 1.99
C TYR A 446 -20.10 9.14 2.81
N TYR A 447 -19.09 9.41 3.65
CA TYR A 447 -18.96 10.69 4.33
C TYR A 447 -18.36 11.73 3.37
N LEU A 448 -19.23 12.42 2.64
CA LEU A 448 -18.80 13.35 1.58
C LEU A 448 -18.32 14.70 2.11
N SER A 449 -18.90 15.20 3.21
CA SER A 449 -18.51 16.46 3.83
C SER A 449 -19.01 16.58 5.28
N ASP A 450 -18.60 17.66 5.94
CA ASP A 450 -19.09 18.06 7.27
C ASP A 450 -20.53 18.63 7.23
N GLU A 451 -21.08 18.90 6.03
CA GLU A 451 -22.43 19.43 5.84
C GLU A 451 -23.51 18.35 5.99
N ARG A 452 -24.78 18.77 5.94
CA ARG A 452 -25.92 17.85 6.04
C ARG A 452 -25.80 16.75 5.00
N ARG A 453 -26.05 15.51 5.43
CA ARG A 453 -26.08 14.35 4.52
C ARG A 453 -27.02 14.63 3.34
N PRO A 454 -26.55 14.47 2.09
CA PRO A 454 -27.34 14.79 0.91
C PRO A 454 -28.51 13.82 0.77
N ASN A 455 -29.65 14.32 0.25
CA ASN A 455 -30.80 13.49 -0.12
C ASN A 455 -30.72 12.96 -1.56
N ALA A 456 -29.76 13.46 -2.34
CA ALA A 456 -29.45 12.99 -3.68
C ALA A 456 -27.93 13.08 -3.92
N VAL A 457 -27.35 12.04 -4.51
CA VAL A 457 -25.93 11.95 -4.83
C VAL A 457 -25.78 11.66 -6.32
N MET A 458 -25.01 12.49 -7.02
CA MET A 458 -24.57 12.24 -8.39
C MET A 458 -23.14 11.73 -8.33
N VAL A 459 -22.91 10.51 -8.83
CA VAL A 459 -21.58 9.91 -8.92
C VAL A 459 -21.08 10.11 -10.35
N ASN A 460 -19.93 10.77 -10.47
CA ASN A 460 -19.29 11.02 -11.76
C ASN A 460 -18.56 9.75 -12.26
N SER A 461 -18.38 9.62 -13.57
CA SER A 461 -17.74 8.47 -14.23
C SER A 461 -16.20 8.50 -14.24
N ASP A 462 -15.57 9.54 -13.67
CA ASP A 462 -14.11 9.69 -13.62
C ASP A 462 -13.45 8.82 -12.55
N PHE A 463 -14.21 8.37 -11.55
CA PHE A 463 -13.72 7.45 -10.52
C PHE A 463 -13.24 6.12 -11.10
N SER A 464 -14.00 5.49 -11.99
CA SER A 464 -13.64 4.21 -12.59
C SER A 464 -12.37 4.27 -13.44
N GLN A 465 -12.12 5.38 -14.15
CA GLN A 465 -10.86 5.59 -14.87
C GLN A 465 -9.67 5.55 -13.91
N ALA A 466 -9.75 6.33 -12.82
CA ALA A 466 -8.66 6.47 -11.87
C ALA A 466 -8.32 5.12 -11.22
N LEU A 467 -9.35 4.33 -10.86
CA LEU A 467 -9.15 3.00 -10.29
C LEU A 467 -8.54 2.01 -11.30
N ARG A 468 -8.95 2.03 -12.57
CA ARG A 468 -8.37 1.17 -13.61
C ARG A 468 -6.92 1.54 -13.91
N VAL A 469 -6.59 2.83 -13.91
CA VAL A 469 -5.21 3.32 -14.04
C VAL A 469 -4.37 2.84 -12.86
N GLU A 470 -4.86 2.98 -11.63
CA GLU A 470 -4.15 2.52 -10.44
C GLU A 470 -3.92 1.00 -10.45
N ALA A 471 -4.95 0.23 -10.82
CA ALA A 471 -4.85 -1.23 -10.93
C ALA A 471 -3.82 -1.64 -11.99
N HIS A 472 -3.84 -1.00 -13.16
CA HIS A 472 -2.84 -1.23 -14.20
C HIS A 472 -1.43 -0.84 -13.76
N GLN A 473 -1.24 0.31 -13.12
CA GLN A 473 0.07 0.72 -12.61
C GLN A 473 0.63 -0.25 -11.56
N ARG A 474 -0.25 -0.88 -10.78
CA ARG A 474 0.13 -1.82 -9.72
C ARG A 474 0.40 -3.23 -10.23
N TYR A 475 -0.42 -3.72 -11.16
CA TYR A 475 -0.42 -5.14 -11.55
C TYR A 475 -0.12 -5.41 -13.02
N ASP A 476 -0.35 -4.47 -13.93
CA ASP A 476 -0.14 -4.59 -15.39
C ASP A 476 -0.37 -6.01 -15.94
N HIS A 477 -1.62 -6.47 -15.87
CA HIS A 477 -2.00 -7.79 -16.37
C HIS A 477 -1.77 -7.87 -17.88
N HIS A 478 -0.86 -8.75 -18.32
CA HIS A 478 -0.63 -9.03 -19.73
C HIS A 478 -0.10 -10.45 -19.93
N VAL A 479 0.04 -10.90 -21.18
CA VAL A 479 0.55 -12.24 -21.48
C VAL A 479 1.89 -12.20 -22.22
N VAL A 480 2.75 -13.15 -21.91
CA VAL A 480 4.08 -13.29 -22.51
C VAL A 480 4.29 -14.71 -23.01
N ALA A 481 5.12 -14.89 -24.04
CA ALA A 481 5.44 -16.22 -24.54
C ALA A 481 6.19 -17.05 -23.47
N SER A 482 5.64 -18.22 -23.15
CA SER A 482 6.26 -19.15 -22.19
C SER A 482 7.60 -19.67 -22.73
N PRO A 483 8.62 -19.81 -21.86
CA PRO A 483 9.87 -20.46 -22.24
C PRO A 483 9.75 -22.00 -22.30
N HIS A 484 8.67 -22.58 -21.75
CA HIS A 484 8.51 -24.04 -21.60
C HIS A 484 7.64 -24.67 -22.68
N ARG A 485 6.68 -23.91 -23.21
CA ARG A 485 5.64 -24.42 -24.12
C ARG A 485 5.23 -23.35 -25.12
N PRO A 486 4.71 -23.75 -26.30
CA PRO A 486 4.20 -22.82 -27.31
C PRO A 486 2.84 -22.24 -26.87
N ALA A 487 2.82 -21.52 -25.75
CA ALA A 487 1.65 -20.89 -25.16
C ALA A 487 2.03 -19.49 -24.63
N LEU A 488 1.01 -18.63 -24.54
CA LEU A 488 1.12 -17.36 -23.83
C LEU A 488 0.71 -17.60 -22.38
N VAL A 489 1.50 -17.09 -21.44
CA VAL A 489 1.24 -17.18 -20.00
C VAL A 489 0.94 -15.79 -19.43
N PRO A 490 -0.10 -15.64 -18.61
CA PRO A 490 -0.38 -14.38 -17.94
C PRO A 490 0.68 -14.09 -16.86
N VAL A 491 1.11 -12.83 -16.79
CA VAL A 491 2.07 -12.31 -15.82
C VAL A 491 1.55 -11.01 -15.18
N LEU A 492 2.02 -10.72 -13.97
CA LEU A 492 1.60 -9.59 -13.14
C LEU A 492 2.82 -8.86 -12.58
N ALA A 493 2.80 -7.53 -12.56
CA ALA A 493 3.88 -6.73 -12.00
C ALA A 493 4.06 -7.01 -10.49
N LEU A 494 5.30 -7.25 -10.08
CA LEU A 494 5.63 -7.55 -8.67
C LEU A 494 5.75 -6.28 -7.82
N TYR A 495 6.23 -5.18 -8.42
CA TYR A 495 6.49 -3.90 -7.73
C TYR A 495 5.77 -2.70 -8.35
N GLY A 496 4.88 -2.93 -9.31
CA GLY A 496 4.26 -1.91 -10.16
C GLY A 496 5.15 -1.44 -11.31
N VAL A 497 4.51 -0.95 -12.38
CA VAL A 497 5.14 -0.61 -13.67
C VAL A 497 6.19 0.50 -13.57
N ASP A 498 6.01 1.43 -12.63
CA ASP A 498 6.91 2.58 -12.44
C ASP A 498 8.11 2.27 -11.53
N THR A 499 8.12 1.09 -10.87
CA THR A 499 9.17 0.72 -9.91
C THR A 499 10.22 -0.17 -10.52
N ALA A 500 9.82 -1.31 -11.10
CA ALA A 500 10.72 -2.26 -11.72
C ALA A 500 9.95 -3.15 -12.71
N PRO A 501 10.52 -3.49 -13.88
CA PRO A 501 9.88 -4.32 -14.90
C PRO A 501 10.01 -5.82 -14.55
N ILE A 502 9.66 -6.16 -13.30
CA ILE A 502 9.73 -7.51 -12.75
C ILE A 502 8.31 -7.98 -12.54
N TYR A 503 7.99 -9.12 -13.14
CA TYR A 503 6.67 -9.71 -13.16
C TYR A 503 6.72 -11.13 -12.61
N ARG A 504 5.62 -11.60 -12.02
CA ARG A 504 5.41 -12.98 -11.61
C ARG A 504 4.39 -13.63 -12.54
N THR A 505 4.57 -14.91 -12.85
CA THR A 505 3.50 -15.69 -13.47
C THR A 505 2.22 -15.65 -12.63
N HIS A 506 1.06 -15.61 -13.29
CA HIS A 506 -0.22 -15.62 -12.58
C HIS A 506 -0.38 -16.93 -11.79
N PRO A 507 -0.98 -16.93 -10.57
CA PRO A 507 -1.10 -18.14 -9.75
C PRO A 507 -1.85 -19.33 -10.36
N THR A 508 -2.56 -19.12 -11.48
CA THR A 508 -3.24 -20.19 -12.24
C THR A 508 -2.31 -20.90 -13.22
N VAL A 509 -1.10 -20.39 -13.39
CA VAL A 509 -0.02 -20.97 -14.20
C VAL A 509 0.79 -21.88 -13.28
N SER A 510 1.08 -23.09 -13.75
CA SER A 510 1.85 -24.10 -12.99
C SER A 510 3.31 -23.70 -12.80
N GLU A 511 3.86 -22.94 -13.74
CA GLU A 511 5.22 -22.43 -13.72
C GLU A 511 5.33 -21.28 -12.70
N ASP A 512 6.08 -21.46 -11.61
CA ASP A 512 6.40 -20.40 -10.64
C ASP A 512 7.73 -19.74 -11.01
N GLU A 513 7.68 -18.82 -11.97
CA GLU A 513 8.85 -18.09 -12.48
C GLU A 513 8.60 -16.57 -12.41
N LEU A 514 9.69 -15.81 -12.26
CA LEU A 514 9.69 -14.37 -12.44
C LEU A 514 10.16 -14.02 -13.86
N LEU A 515 9.61 -12.96 -14.41
CA LEU A 515 9.98 -12.39 -15.70
C LEU A 515 10.56 -10.99 -15.47
N VAL A 516 11.72 -10.70 -16.05
CA VAL A 516 12.22 -9.34 -16.23
C VAL A 516 12.00 -8.95 -17.69
N GLU A 517 11.14 -7.97 -17.92
CA GLU A 517 10.97 -7.37 -19.25
C GLU A 517 12.04 -6.29 -19.48
N THR A 518 12.66 -6.34 -20.65
CA THR A 518 13.58 -5.29 -21.13
C THR A 518 13.08 -4.75 -22.46
N ALA A 519 13.71 -3.70 -22.98
CA ALA A 519 13.32 -3.14 -24.28
C ALA A 519 13.41 -4.13 -25.46
N SER A 520 14.21 -5.20 -25.33
CA SER A 520 14.57 -6.06 -26.47
C SER A 520 14.43 -7.57 -26.21
N LEU A 521 14.26 -8.00 -24.95
CA LEU A 521 14.26 -9.41 -24.57
C LEU A 521 13.49 -9.68 -23.27
N HIS A 522 13.13 -10.95 -23.07
CA HIS A 522 12.48 -11.47 -21.86
C HIS A 522 13.46 -12.34 -21.06
N VAL A 523 13.74 -11.98 -19.81
CA VAL A 523 14.56 -12.82 -18.92
C VAL A 523 13.65 -13.55 -17.93
N TRP A 524 13.59 -14.87 -18.05
CA TRP A 524 12.83 -15.75 -17.15
C TRP A 524 13.74 -16.26 -16.03
N ILE A 525 13.30 -16.21 -14.78
CA ILE A 525 14.05 -16.66 -13.60
C ILE A 525 13.17 -17.63 -12.83
N GLY A 526 13.65 -18.85 -12.60
CA GLY A 526 12.84 -19.91 -12.02
C GLY A 526 13.63 -21.03 -11.35
N PRO A 527 12.94 -21.96 -10.68
CA PRO A 527 13.57 -23.15 -10.16
C PRO A 527 14.02 -24.07 -11.31
N SER A 528 15.15 -24.76 -11.14
CA SER A 528 15.55 -25.85 -12.04
C SER A 528 14.80 -27.16 -11.74
N GLN A 529 14.32 -27.32 -10.50
CA GLN A 529 13.65 -28.49 -9.98
C GLN A 529 12.63 -28.08 -8.92
N ASP A 530 11.53 -28.83 -8.81
CA ASP A 530 10.52 -28.61 -7.79
C ASP A 530 11.09 -28.89 -6.40
N THR A 531 10.87 -27.96 -5.47
CA THR A 531 11.21 -28.12 -4.06
C THR A 531 9.97 -27.91 -3.20
N ALA A 532 10.05 -28.22 -1.91
CA ALA A 532 8.93 -28.08 -1.00
C ALA A 532 9.36 -27.50 0.35
N GLY A 533 8.43 -26.78 0.98
CA GLY A 533 8.60 -26.31 2.36
C GLY A 533 9.73 -25.30 2.50
N ALA A 534 10.67 -25.54 3.42
CA ALA A 534 11.72 -24.55 3.73
C ALA A 534 12.67 -24.26 2.56
N LEU A 535 12.91 -25.24 1.67
CA LEU A 535 13.74 -25.04 0.48
C LEU A 535 13.04 -24.16 -0.55
N GLU A 536 11.75 -24.41 -0.79
CA GLU A 536 10.90 -23.63 -1.70
C GLU A 536 10.84 -22.16 -1.28
N SER A 537 10.51 -21.88 -0.01
CA SER A 537 10.47 -20.50 0.50
C SER A 537 11.83 -19.78 0.42
N PHE A 538 12.94 -20.51 0.59
CA PHE A 538 14.27 -19.94 0.42
C PHE A 538 14.62 -19.71 -1.05
N GLN A 539 14.27 -20.65 -1.93
CA GLN A 539 14.47 -20.55 -3.38
C GLN A 539 13.68 -19.39 -3.97
N GLU A 540 12.42 -19.18 -3.57
CA GLU A 540 11.61 -18.01 -3.97
C GLU A 540 12.29 -16.69 -3.61
N MET A 541 12.83 -16.56 -2.40
CA MET A 541 13.58 -15.37 -1.97
C MET A 541 14.82 -15.13 -2.85
N VAL A 542 15.53 -16.22 -3.20
CA VAL A 542 16.70 -16.15 -4.08
C VAL A 542 16.30 -15.77 -5.50
N ILE A 543 15.21 -16.35 -6.03
CA ILE A 543 14.66 -16.03 -7.36
C ILE A 543 14.27 -14.55 -7.44
N GLU A 544 13.60 -13.99 -6.42
CA GLU A 544 13.28 -12.55 -6.35
C GLU A 544 14.54 -11.68 -6.37
N ALA A 545 15.58 -12.05 -5.62
CA ALA A 545 16.85 -11.34 -5.62
C ALA A 545 17.58 -11.44 -6.96
N VAL A 546 17.63 -12.62 -7.57
CA VAL A 546 18.22 -12.86 -8.89
C VAL A 546 17.48 -12.06 -9.96
N ALA A 547 16.15 -11.99 -9.92
CA ALA A 547 15.37 -11.19 -10.86
C ALA A 547 15.71 -9.68 -10.75
N TYR A 548 15.79 -9.14 -9.54
CA TYR A 548 16.23 -7.76 -9.34
C TYR A 548 17.63 -7.49 -9.87
N TRP A 549 18.58 -8.38 -9.58
CA TRP A 549 19.97 -8.20 -10.04
C TRP A 549 20.11 -8.43 -11.54
N ALA A 550 19.36 -9.36 -12.14
CA ALA A 550 19.29 -9.54 -13.59
C ALA A 550 18.75 -8.28 -14.28
N TRP A 551 17.76 -7.61 -13.71
CA TRP A 551 17.30 -6.30 -14.17
C TRP A 551 18.40 -5.23 -14.07
N GLN A 552 19.10 -5.12 -12.94
CA GLN A 552 20.18 -4.14 -12.80
C GLN A 552 21.34 -4.41 -13.76
N VAL A 553 21.66 -5.68 -14.01
CA VAL A 553 22.69 -6.08 -14.99
C VAL A 553 22.21 -5.80 -16.42
N SER A 554 20.94 -6.02 -16.75
CA SER A 554 20.42 -5.75 -18.11
C SER A 554 20.51 -4.26 -18.48
N LEU A 555 20.35 -3.36 -17.51
CA LEU A 555 20.59 -1.93 -17.71
C LEU A 555 22.07 -1.58 -17.92
N ALA A 556 22.96 -2.35 -17.31
CA ALA A 556 24.40 -2.09 -17.29
C ALA A 556 25.18 -2.75 -18.43
N ALA A 557 24.67 -3.86 -18.98
CA ALA A 557 25.27 -4.68 -20.03
C ALA A 557 24.20 -5.21 -21.02
N PRO A 558 23.42 -4.32 -21.68
CA PRO A 558 22.30 -4.74 -22.53
C PRO A 558 22.73 -5.52 -23.78
N ASN A 559 23.90 -5.21 -24.34
CA ASN A 559 24.40 -5.85 -25.57
C ASN A 559 24.87 -7.28 -25.29
N GLU A 560 25.57 -7.49 -24.17
CA GLU A 560 26.04 -8.78 -23.71
C GLU A 560 24.86 -9.71 -23.39
N LEU A 561 23.82 -9.18 -22.76
CA LEU A 561 22.60 -9.93 -22.49
C LEU A 561 21.84 -10.28 -23.77
N LEU A 562 21.78 -9.36 -24.75
CA LEU A 562 21.19 -9.63 -26.07
C LEU A 562 21.95 -10.74 -26.81
N ALA A 563 23.28 -10.77 -26.73
CA ALA A 563 24.10 -11.81 -27.32
C ALA A 563 23.91 -13.20 -26.65
N MET A 564 23.29 -13.23 -25.47
CA MET A 564 22.97 -14.46 -24.75
C MET A 564 21.56 -15.00 -25.02
N ALA A 565 20.69 -14.21 -25.63
CA ALA A 565 19.31 -14.59 -25.87
C ALA A 565 19.19 -15.70 -26.93
N ASP A 566 18.12 -16.49 -26.83
CA ASP A 566 17.73 -17.45 -27.87
C ASP A 566 17.18 -16.76 -29.13
N ASP A 567 16.80 -17.55 -30.13
CA ASP A 567 16.22 -17.09 -31.41
C ASP A 567 14.89 -16.33 -31.25
N GLN A 568 14.26 -16.41 -30.07
CA GLN A 568 13.03 -15.71 -29.70
C GLN A 568 13.29 -14.51 -28.79
N GLY A 569 14.55 -14.14 -28.54
CA GLY A 569 14.90 -13.03 -27.67
C GLY A 569 14.64 -13.33 -26.19
N ARG A 570 14.87 -14.57 -25.74
CA ARG A 570 14.67 -14.99 -24.35
C ARG A 570 15.96 -15.45 -23.71
N VAL A 571 16.10 -15.17 -22.41
CA VAL A 571 17.15 -15.74 -21.55
C VAL A 571 16.46 -16.39 -20.36
N ARG A 572 16.80 -17.64 -20.05
CA ARG A 572 16.31 -18.32 -18.86
C ARG A 572 17.44 -18.47 -17.84
N ILE A 573 17.19 -18.08 -16.61
CA ILE A 573 18.09 -18.22 -15.47
C ILE A 573 17.43 -19.21 -14.51
N THR A 574 18.06 -20.37 -14.30
CA THR A 574 17.56 -21.38 -13.37
C THR A 574 18.36 -21.38 -12.07
N VAL A 575 17.69 -21.70 -10.96
CA VAL A 575 18.32 -21.82 -9.63
C VAL A 575 18.12 -23.24 -9.09
N SER A 576 19.22 -23.91 -8.75
CA SER A 576 19.28 -25.30 -8.25
C SER A 576 19.96 -25.38 -6.88
N PHE A 577 19.83 -26.51 -6.17
CA PHE A 577 20.57 -26.77 -4.93
C PHE A 577 21.63 -27.84 -5.17
N ASP A 578 22.86 -27.62 -4.68
CA ASP A 578 23.94 -28.62 -4.73
C ASP A 578 23.57 -29.89 -3.94
N ASN A 579 22.97 -29.71 -2.76
CA ASN A 579 22.54 -30.78 -1.88
C ASN A 579 21.36 -30.33 -0.98
N ALA A 580 20.16 -30.81 -1.28
CA ALA A 580 18.93 -30.46 -0.57
C ALA A 580 18.99 -30.78 0.94
N ASP A 581 19.55 -31.93 1.34
CA ASP A 581 19.64 -32.34 2.74
C ASP A 581 20.60 -31.43 3.53
N ALA A 582 21.71 -31.02 2.91
CA ALA A 582 22.65 -30.08 3.51
C ALA A 582 22.00 -28.70 3.70
N TRP A 583 21.25 -28.22 2.71
CA TRP A 583 20.49 -26.97 2.81
C TRP A 583 19.39 -27.02 3.87
N LEU A 584 18.64 -28.12 3.97
CA LEU A 584 17.63 -28.29 5.03
C LEU A 584 18.26 -28.20 6.42
N LYS A 585 19.41 -28.86 6.63
CA LYS A 585 20.17 -28.77 7.90
C LYS A 585 20.68 -27.36 8.16
N ALA A 586 21.20 -26.70 7.13
CA ALA A 586 21.75 -25.35 7.23
C ALA A 586 20.67 -24.31 7.53
N LEU A 587 19.52 -24.36 6.82
CA LEU A 587 18.35 -23.53 7.07
C LEU A 587 17.73 -23.79 8.45
N ALA A 588 17.83 -25.03 8.96
CA ALA A 588 17.43 -25.38 10.32
C ALA A 588 18.45 -24.96 11.40
N GLY A 589 19.62 -24.43 11.02
CA GLY A 589 20.65 -23.95 11.94
C GLY A 589 21.57 -25.03 12.52
N HIS A 590 21.57 -26.24 11.97
CA HIS A 590 22.31 -27.39 12.52
C HIS A 590 23.76 -27.53 12.02
N ASP A 591 24.20 -26.76 11.02
CA ASP A 591 25.54 -26.93 10.44
C ASP A 591 26.10 -25.61 9.89
N THR A 592 26.63 -24.76 10.77
CA THR A 592 27.52 -23.68 10.37
C THR A 592 28.90 -23.98 10.93
N GLN A 593 29.85 -24.44 10.11
CA GLN A 593 31.27 -24.31 10.46
C GLN A 593 31.64 -22.83 10.31
N PRO A 594 31.69 -22.03 11.38
CA PRO A 594 31.89 -20.60 11.28
C PRO A 594 33.39 -20.40 10.98
N GLY A 595 33.75 -20.08 9.74
CA GLY A 595 35.13 -19.71 9.42
C GLY A 595 35.64 -19.98 8.01
N LYS A 596 35.00 -20.84 7.20
CA LYS A 596 35.35 -20.99 5.78
C LYS A 596 34.56 -20.00 4.93
N LYS A 597 35.25 -19.02 4.33
CA LYS A 597 34.69 -18.16 3.27
C LYS A 597 34.57 -18.99 1.99
N ALA A 598 33.42 -19.62 1.79
CA ALA A 598 33.05 -20.27 0.53
C ALA A 598 31.92 -19.47 -0.14
N PRO A 599 31.86 -19.43 -1.49
CA PRO A 599 30.72 -18.87 -2.19
C PRO A 599 29.47 -19.72 -1.90
N TRP A 600 28.31 -19.07 -1.79
CA TRP A 600 27.02 -19.75 -1.58
C TRP A 600 26.24 -19.92 -2.88
N ILE A 601 26.72 -19.34 -3.98
CA ILE A 601 26.13 -19.42 -5.31
C ILE A 601 27.26 -19.49 -6.34
N ALA A 602 27.07 -20.30 -7.38
CA ALA A 602 27.99 -20.42 -8.51
C ALA A 602 27.24 -20.68 -9.82
N GLN A 603 27.88 -20.42 -10.96
CA GLN A 603 27.37 -20.82 -12.26
C GLN A 603 27.67 -22.30 -12.50
N GLN A 604 26.65 -23.12 -12.65
CA GLN A 604 26.76 -24.55 -12.94
C GLN A 604 26.91 -24.82 -14.44
N ALA A 605 26.08 -24.18 -15.26
CA ALA A 605 26.07 -24.33 -16.71
C ALA A 605 25.72 -23.02 -17.42
N ARG A 606 26.15 -22.90 -18.67
CA ARG A 606 25.86 -21.77 -19.57
C ARG A 606 25.75 -22.27 -21.01
N SER A 607 24.66 -21.91 -21.68
CA SER A 607 24.46 -22.09 -23.11
C SER A 607 23.69 -20.90 -23.70
N GLU A 608 23.48 -20.90 -25.01
CA GLU A 608 22.57 -19.93 -25.65
C GLU A 608 21.18 -20.01 -24.99
N GLY A 609 20.64 -18.85 -24.60
CA GLY A 609 19.35 -18.71 -23.93
C GLY A 609 19.26 -19.25 -22.51
N LEU A 610 20.32 -19.80 -21.89
CA LEU A 610 20.24 -20.45 -20.58
C LEU A 610 21.48 -20.20 -19.69
N ILE A 611 21.22 -19.79 -18.45
CA ILE A 611 22.19 -19.68 -17.35
C ILE A 611 21.67 -20.52 -16.20
N ASP A 612 22.47 -21.46 -15.69
CA ASP A 612 22.11 -22.29 -14.55
C ASP A 612 22.97 -21.93 -13.34
N LEU A 613 22.32 -21.57 -12.24
CA LEU A 613 22.92 -21.15 -10.98
C LEU A 613 22.70 -22.23 -9.91
N GLU A 614 23.77 -22.68 -9.28
CA GLU A 614 23.71 -23.68 -8.21
C GLU A 614 23.98 -23.02 -6.85
N LEU A 615 23.10 -23.28 -5.89
CA LEU A 615 23.20 -22.83 -4.51
C LEU A 615 24.04 -23.83 -3.71
N LEU A 616 25.15 -23.35 -3.15
CA LEU A 616 26.16 -24.15 -2.47
C LEU A 616 25.97 -24.12 -0.95
N ALA A 617 25.58 -25.24 -0.34
CA ALA A 617 25.32 -25.32 1.10
C ALA A 617 26.55 -24.95 1.95
N ALA A 618 27.76 -25.22 1.42
CA ALA A 618 29.01 -24.88 2.06
C ALA A 618 29.20 -23.36 2.29
N GLY A 619 28.50 -22.51 1.53
CA GLY A 619 28.58 -21.05 1.61
C GLY A 619 27.53 -20.39 2.50
N VAL A 620 26.66 -21.13 3.18
CA VAL A 620 25.53 -20.57 3.98
C VAL A 620 25.94 -19.48 4.95
N ALA A 621 27.15 -19.55 5.54
CA ALA A 621 27.65 -18.52 6.44
C ALA A 621 27.70 -17.11 5.78
N SER A 622 27.89 -17.03 4.47
CA SER A 622 27.90 -15.78 3.70
C SER A 622 26.51 -15.12 3.60
N LEU A 623 25.43 -15.88 3.78
CA LEU A 623 24.05 -15.38 3.79
C LEU A 623 23.67 -14.68 5.10
N LEU A 624 24.38 -14.97 6.19
CA LEU A 624 24.07 -14.49 7.53
C LEU A 624 24.64 -13.09 7.83
N VAL A 625 25.31 -12.47 6.86
CA VAL A 625 25.91 -11.13 7.00
C VAL A 625 24.85 -10.05 6.79
N GLU A 626 24.87 -9.00 7.63
CA GLU A 626 23.86 -7.93 7.57
C GLU A 626 23.95 -7.07 6.30
N ASP A 627 25.15 -6.87 5.74
CA ASP A 627 25.38 -6.11 4.51
C ASP A 627 24.95 -6.87 3.24
N ASN A 628 25.22 -6.30 2.08
CA ASN A 628 24.90 -6.89 0.77
C ASN A 628 25.97 -7.85 0.22
N SER A 629 26.86 -8.40 1.05
CA SER A 629 27.91 -9.33 0.58
C SER A 629 27.35 -10.56 -0.13
N ALA A 630 26.21 -11.10 0.32
CA ALA A 630 25.54 -12.23 -0.33
C ALA A 630 25.02 -11.85 -1.72
N ASP A 631 24.33 -10.71 -1.85
CA ASP A 631 23.83 -10.17 -3.11
C ASP A 631 24.95 -9.85 -4.10
N ARG A 632 26.08 -9.33 -3.61
CA ARG A 632 27.26 -9.07 -4.44
C ARG A 632 27.76 -10.33 -5.13
N LEU A 633 27.61 -11.51 -4.53
CA LEU A 633 27.93 -12.78 -5.17
C LEU A 633 26.92 -13.15 -6.27
N ILE A 634 25.62 -12.82 -6.11
CA ILE A 634 24.65 -12.95 -7.22
C ILE A 634 25.09 -12.07 -8.39
N VAL A 635 25.37 -10.78 -8.12
CA VAL A 635 25.78 -9.83 -9.18
C VAL A 635 27.04 -10.30 -9.87
N GLN A 636 28.02 -10.78 -9.11
CA GLN A 636 29.26 -11.33 -9.65
C GLN A 636 28.99 -12.51 -10.58
N VAL A 637 28.27 -13.53 -10.12
CA VAL A 637 28.00 -14.74 -10.92
C VAL A 637 27.16 -14.43 -12.16
N LEU A 638 26.14 -13.56 -12.05
CA LEU A 638 25.35 -13.11 -13.20
C LEU A 638 26.22 -12.33 -14.20
N ALA A 639 27.06 -11.42 -13.73
CA ALA A 639 27.94 -10.62 -14.57
C ALA A 639 28.97 -11.50 -15.30
N GLU A 640 29.57 -12.48 -14.62
CA GLU A 640 30.49 -13.46 -15.23
C GLU A 640 29.79 -14.28 -16.31
N ALA A 641 28.56 -14.73 -16.06
CA ALA A 641 27.76 -15.51 -17.02
C ALA A 641 27.37 -14.70 -18.27
N ILE A 642 27.02 -13.42 -18.10
CA ILE A 642 26.50 -12.55 -19.17
C ILE A 642 27.64 -11.94 -20.01
N VAL A 643 28.67 -11.38 -19.37
CA VAL A 643 29.73 -10.61 -20.04
C VAL A 643 30.65 -11.51 -20.90
N GLY A 644 30.89 -12.76 -20.46
CA GLY A 644 31.72 -13.72 -21.17
C GLY A 644 33.19 -13.28 -21.37
N ASN A 645 34.02 -14.15 -21.97
CA ASN A 645 35.47 -13.93 -22.07
C ASN A 645 35.93 -12.91 -23.14
N GLY A 646 35.00 -12.23 -23.84
CA GLY A 646 35.29 -11.39 -25.02
C GLY A 646 34.71 -9.98 -25.00
N SER A 647 34.07 -9.56 -23.89
CA SER A 647 33.57 -8.18 -23.72
C SER A 647 34.64 -7.28 -23.09
N ASP A 648 34.58 -5.99 -23.41
CA ASP A 648 35.44 -4.95 -22.81
C ASP A 648 35.00 -4.58 -21.37
N LEU A 649 33.83 -5.08 -20.91
CA LEU A 649 33.33 -4.82 -19.57
C LEU A 649 34.11 -5.61 -18.51
N VAL A 650 34.55 -4.92 -17.48
CA VAL A 650 35.22 -5.54 -16.33
C VAL A 650 34.17 -5.90 -15.27
N VAL A 651 34.03 -7.20 -14.98
CA VAL A 651 33.06 -7.73 -14.00
C VAL A 651 33.20 -7.07 -12.62
N SER A 652 34.43 -6.88 -12.12
CA SER A 652 34.66 -6.27 -10.80
C SER A 652 34.11 -4.83 -10.73
N ASP A 653 34.26 -4.06 -11.80
CA ASP A 653 33.78 -2.68 -11.86
C ASP A 653 32.26 -2.65 -11.94
N LEU A 654 31.65 -3.63 -12.61
CA LEU A 654 30.20 -3.79 -12.67
C LEU A 654 29.62 -4.14 -11.29
N VAL A 655 30.26 -5.04 -10.54
CA VAL A 655 29.87 -5.38 -9.16
C VAL A 655 29.94 -4.16 -8.24
N GLU A 656 31.03 -3.40 -8.26
CA GLU A 656 31.16 -2.19 -7.42
C GLU A 656 30.15 -1.10 -7.79
N ARG A 657 29.85 -0.95 -9.08
CA ARG A 657 28.87 0.03 -9.56
C ARG A 657 27.44 -0.37 -9.23
N LEU A 658 27.08 -1.64 -9.42
CA LEU A 658 25.70 -2.11 -9.26
C LEU A 658 25.34 -2.40 -7.80
N ALA A 659 26.26 -3.02 -7.06
CA ALA A 659 26.08 -3.45 -5.67
C ALA A 659 27.24 -2.97 -4.79
N PRO A 660 27.44 -1.64 -4.63
CA PRO A 660 28.44 -1.12 -3.70
C PRO A 660 28.18 -1.66 -2.28
N VAL A 661 29.24 -1.87 -1.50
CA VAL A 661 29.12 -2.43 -0.13
C VAL A 661 28.19 -1.54 0.70
N GLY A 662 27.11 -2.12 1.24
CA GLY A 662 26.13 -1.39 2.03
C GLY A 662 24.75 -2.06 2.09
N HIS A 663 23.70 -1.25 2.11
CA HIS A 663 22.31 -1.69 2.33
C HIS A 663 21.53 -2.05 1.05
N LYS A 664 22.11 -1.88 -0.15
CA LYS A 664 21.48 -2.27 -1.42
C LYS A 664 21.53 -3.80 -1.58
N LYS A 665 20.54 -4.48 -1.00
CA LYS A 665 20.35 -5.94 -1.01
C LYS A 665 18.88 -6.30 -1.23
N MET A 666 18.65 -7.46 -1.81
CA MET A 666 17.34 -8.08 -2.00
C MET A 666 17.23 -9.42 -1.26
N LEU A 667 18.37 -10.06 -0.96
CA LEU A 667 18.38 -11.23 -0.10
C LEU A 667 18.27 -10.84 1.36
N HIS A 668 17.23 -11.32 2.02
CA HIS A 668 17.03 -11.16 3.46
C HIS A 668 17.14 -12.51 4.18
N ALA A 669 18.13 -13.32 3.79
CA ALA A 669 18.41 -14.60 4.42
C ALA A 669 18.76 -14.40 5.91
N GLN A 670 17.99 -15.04 6.79
CA GLN A 670 17.94 -14.65 8.21
C GLN A 670 18.94 -15.43 9.07
N ALA A 671 19.68 -14.71 9.91
CA ALA A 671 20.03 -15.21 11.24
C ALA A 671 18.79 -15.07 12.13
N ARG A 672 17.90 -16.08 12.14
CA ARG A 672 16.52 -16.07 12.71
C ARG A 672 16.38 -15.21 13.99
N PRO A 673 16.04 -13.91 13.90
CA PRO A 673 15.81 -13.11 15.10
C PRO A 673 14.47 -13.51 15.71
N MET A 674 14.37 -13.52 17.04
CA MET A 674 13.17 -14.01 17.75
C MET A 674 11.86 -13.37 17.25
N LEU A 675 11.89 -12.09 16.84
CA LEU A 675 10.70 -11.38 16.33
C LEU A 675 10.24 -11.84 14.93
N LEU A 676 11.14 -12.43 14.13
CA LEU A 676 10.85 -12.93 12.78
C LEU A 676 10.74 -14.45 12.71
N ARG A 677 10.79 -15.15 13.85
CA ARG A 677 10.65 -16.61 13.89
C ARG A 677 9.43 -17.06 13.07
N PRO A 678 9.50 -18.20 12.36
CA PRO A 678 8.35 -18.72 11.62
C PRO A 678 7.24 -19.15 12.59
N GLY A 679 6.00 -19.17 12.14
CA GLY A 679 4.84 -19.60 12.94
C GLY A 679 3.53 -19.37 12.20
N ARG A 680 2.48 -20.09 12.60
CA ARG A 680 1.11 -19.97 12.06
C ARG A 680 0.41 -18.77 12.70
N LEU A 681 0.82 -17.56 12.35
CA LEU A 681 0.14 -16.34 12.78
C LEU A 681 -0.91 -15.93 11.74
N PRO A 682 -2.03 -15.31 12.16
CA PRO A 682 -2.93 -14.64 11.24
C PRO A 682 -2.22 -13.48 10.53
N VAL A 683 -2.82 -12.97 9.45
CA VAL A 683 -2.35 -11.75 8.79
C VAL A 683 -2.45 -10.57 9.78
N ALA A 684 -1.43 -9.71 9.79
CA ALA A 684 -1.41 -8.51 10.62
C ALA A 684 -2.59 -7.60 10.27
N ARG A 685 -3.46 -7.31 11.26
CA ARG A 685 -4.71 -6.57 11.04
C ARG A 685 -4.60 -5.14 11.56
N LEU A 686 -4.65 -4.18 10.65
CA LEU A 686 -4.68 -2.74 10.97
C LEU A 686 -6.09 -2.27 11.33
N VAL A 687 -6.23 -1.05 11.87
CA VAL A 687 -7.54 -0.42 12.09
C VAL A 687 -8.20 -0.14 10.73
N GLN A 688 -9.38 -0.73 10.50
CA GLN A 688 -10.07 -0.68 9.22
C GLN A 688 -10.82 0.66 9.05
N PRO A 689 -10.56 1.45 7.99
CA PRO A 689 -11.21 2.74 7.78
C PRO A 689 -12.74 2.63 7.67
N ALA A 690 -13.23 1.65 6.90
CA ALA A 690 -14.66 1.40 6.73
C ALA A 690 -15.39 1.17 8.07
N VAL A 691 -14.76 0.44 8.98
CA VAL A 691 -15.30 0.18 10.33
C VAL A 691 -15.23 1.44 11.18
N SER A 692 -14.13 2.19 11.09
CA SER A 692 -13.94 3.47 11.79
C SER A 692 -15.02 4.48 11.39
N ALA A 693 -15.36 4.60 10.11
CA ALA A 693 -16.43 5.45 9.63
C ALA A 693 -17.78 5.13 10.30
N VAL A 694 -18.14 3.84 10.36
CA VAL A 694 -19.38 3.38 11.04
C VAL A 694 -19.33 3.67 12.55
N VAL A 695 -18.17 3.52 13.19
CA VAL A 695 -17.98 3.85 14.61
C VAL A 695 -18.17 5.34 14.89
N LEU A 696 -17.72 6.21 13.98
CA LEU A 696 -17.87 7.66 14.07
C LEU A 696 -19.33 8.11 13.83
N ASP A 697 -20.02 7.51 12.86
CA ASP A 697 -21.43 7.79 12.61
C ASP A 697 -22.30 7.41 13.81
N LYS A 698 -22.11 6.21 14.36
CA LYS A 698 -22.83 5.74 15.55
C LYS A 698 -22.54 6.58 16.80
N LEU A 699 -21.31 7.10 16.94
CA LEU A 699 -20.99 8.02 18.03
C LEU A 699 -21.79 9.31 17.89
N GLY A 700 -21.85 9.86 16.69
CA GLY A 700 -22.63 11.07 16.39
C GLY A 700 -24.11 10.92 16.74
N GLU A 701 -24.72 9.83 16.29
CA GLU A 701 -26.10 9.45 16.61
C GLU A 701 -26.32 9.35 18.13
N TRP A 702 -25.38 8.72 18.85
CA TRP A 702 -25.44 8.60 20.30
C TRP A 702 -25.31 9.95 21.02
N LEU A 703 -24.40 10.83 20.60
CA LEU A 703 -24.22 12.16 21.18
C LEU A 703 -25.45 13.05 20.97
N ALA A 704 -26.07 12.97 19.80
CA ALA A 704 -27.33 13.66 19.52
C ALA A 704 -28.45 13.17 20.45
N ALA A 705 -28.54 11.85 20.66
CA ALA A 705 -29.50 11.24 21.59
C ALA A 705 -29.22 11.59 23.06
N ASP A 706 -27.95 11.79 23.45
CA ASP A 706 -27.52 12.27 24.77
C ASP A 706 -27.74 13.79 24.97
N GLY A 707 -28.33 14.47 23.98
CA GLY A 707 -28.74 15.87 24.06
C GLY A 707 -27.62 16.88 23.78
N ILE A 708 -26.53 16.46 23.13
CA ILE A 708 -25.55 17.41 22.59
C ILE A 708 -26.17 18.09 21.36
N PRO A 709 -26.34 19.43 21.37
CA PRO A 709 -26.97 20.12 20.24
C PRO A 709 -26.02 20.16 19.04
N GLN A 710 -26.60 20.18 17.84
CA GLN A 710 -25.88 20.46 16.61
C GLN A 710 -25.19 21.85 16.70
N GLY A 711 -23.97 21.94 16.18
CA GLY A 711 -23.14 23.15 16.22
C GLY A 711 -21.94 23.03 17.16
N THR A 712 -21.27 24.16 17.38
CA THR A 712 -20.04 24.23 18.19
C THR A 712 -20.30 23.90 19.66
N VAL A 713 -19.50 23.00 20.20
CA VAL A 713 -19.44 22.72 21.65
C VAL A 713 -18.65 23.84 22.32
N SER A 714 -19.29 24.48 23.31
CA SER A 714 -18.68 25.54 24.11
C SER A 714 -17.40 25.07 24.81
N GLU A 715 -16.42 25.98 24.98
CA GLU A 715 -15.10 25.67 25.53
C GLU A 715 -15.15 24.95 26.88
N ASP A 716 -16.04 25.38 27.77
CA ASP A 716 -16.26 24.78 29.09
C ASP A 716 -16.81 23.35 29.05
N LYS A 717 -17.42 22.94 27.93
CA LYS A 717 -18.04 21.61 27.75
C LYS A 717 -17.21 20.63 26.93
N ARG A 718 -16.12 21.07 26.28
CA ARG A 718 -15.33 20.20 25.39
C ARG A 718 -14.79 18.96 26.10
N LEU A 719 -14.25 19.15 27.31
CA LEU A 719 -13.74 18.05 28.13
C LEU A 719 -14.85 17.09 28.58
N ASP A 720 -16.05 17.61 28.91
CA ASP A 720 -17.19 16.78 29.30
C ASP A 720 -17.64 15.88 28.13
N VAL A 721 -17.79 16.44 26.93
CA VAL A 721 -18.16 15.69 25.71
C VAL A 721 -17.13 14.61 25.39
N LEU A 722 -15.83 14.91 25.48
CA LEU A 722 -14.78 13.91 25.24
C LEU A 722 -14.77 12.81 26.31
N ASN A 723 -14.96 13.16 27.58
CA ASN A 723 -15.01 12.17 28.66
C ASN A 723 -16.24 11.25 28.52
N LYS A 724 -17.41 11.81 28.16
CA LYS A 724 -18.61 11.03 27.82
C LYS A 724 -18.39 10.10 26.64
N THR A 725 -17.72 10.58 25.59
CA THR A 725 -17.35 9.77 24.42
C THR A 725 -16.45 8.59 24.82
N VAL A 726 -15.41 8.84 25.62
CA VAL A 726 -14.53 7.79 26.15
C VAL A 726 -15.30 6.77 26.99
N GLN A 727 -16.22 7.24 27.84
CA GLN A 727 -17.08 6.37 28.65
C GLN A 727 -18.00 5.50 27.77
N HIS A 728 -18.63 6.09 26.75
CA HIS A 728 -19.49 5.36 25.81
C HIS A 728 -18.73 4.25 25.08
N TYR A 729 -17.56 4.58 24.51
CA TYR A 729 -16.75 3.57 23.83
C TYR A 729 -16.22 2.50 24.78
N PHE A 730 -15.84 2.89 26.01
CA PHE A 730 -15.44 1.92 27.01
C PHE A 730 -16.58 0.94 27.27
N GLN A 731 -17.80 1.42 27.53
CA GLN A 731 -18.99 0.58 27.73
C GLN A 731 -19.25 -0.35 26.55
N ARG A 732 -19.17 0.15 25.31
CA ARG A 732 -19.36 -0.67 24.11
C ARG A 732 -18.34 -1.81 23.99
N ILE A 733 -17.08 -1.57 24.38
CA ILE A 733 -16.07 -2.63 24.44
C ILE A 733 -16.45 -3.65 25.52
N GLN A 734 -16.94 -3.20 26.69
CA GLN A 734 -17.37 -4.10 27.76
C GLN A 734 -18.51 -5.02 27.28
N ASP A 735 -19.52 -4.45 26.63
CA ASP A 735 -20.70 -5.17 26.16
C ASP A 735 -20.34 -6.19 25.08
N LEU A 736 -19.54 -5.78 24.08
CA LEU A 736 -19.09 -6.67 23.01
C LEU A 736 -18.24 -7.82 23.55
N ILE A 737 -17.26 -7.53 24.41
CA ILE A 737 -16.40 -8.57 24.99
C ILE A 737 -17.22 -9.51 25.87
N ALA A 738 -18.14 -9.00 26.69
CA ALA A 738 -18.95 -9.83 27.59
C ALA A 738 -19.77 -10.89 26.85
N GLY A 739 -20.21 -10.61 25.62
CA GLY A 739 -20.93 -11.57 24.77
C GLY A 739 -20.07 -12.67 24.13
N LEU A 740 -18.74 -12.55 24.18
CA LEU A 740 -17.83 -13.51 23.55
C LEU A 740 -17.63 -14.77 24.41
N ALA A 741 -17.45 -15.90 23.72
CA ALA A 741 -17.01 -17.14 24.31
C ALA A 741 -15.59 -16.99 24.89
N PRO A 742 -15.33 -17.44 26.13
CA PRO A 742 -14.00 -17.36 26.73
C PRO A 742 -13.00 -18.33 26.12
N GLU A 743 -13.48 -19.45 25.54
CA GLU A 743 -12.63 -20.49 24.97
C GLU A 743 -11.90 -19.99 23.72
N GLY A 744 -10.56 -20.10 23.72
CA GLY A 744 -9.71 -19.67 22.61
C GLY A 744 -9.57 -18.15 22.41
N LEU A 745 -10.39 -17.31 23.05
CA LEU A 745 -10.40 -15.85 22.86
C LEU A 745 -9.02 -15.22 23.11
N MET A 746 -8.38 -15.56 24.23
CA MET A 746 -7.07 -15.00 24.59
C MET A 746 -6.00 -15.37 23.56
N ASN A 747 -6.00 -16.62 23.09
CA ASN A 747 -5.06 -17.09 22.07
C ASN A 747 -5.25 -16.31 20.75
N GLN A 748 -6.49 -16.09 20.33
CA GLN A 748 -6.80 -15.31 19.13
C GLN A 748 -6.34 -13.85 19.24
N LEU A 749 -6.61 -13.18 20.37
CA LEU A 749 -6.18 -11.79 20.60
C LEU A 749 -4.64 -11.68 20.60
N MET A 750 -3.95 -12.60 21.29
CA MET A 750 -2.49 -12.65 21.32
C MET A 750 -1.86 -12.96 19.96
N ALA A 751 -2.41 -13.92 19.20
CA ALA A 751 -1.88 -14.25 17.87
C ALA A 751 -2.01 -13.07 16.90
N ARG A 752 -3.10 -12.30 16.97
CA ARG A 752 -3.28 -11.07 16.18
C ARG A 752 -2.30 -9.96 16.60
N HIS A 753 -1.99 -9.84 17.90
CA HIS A 753 -0.96 -8.91 18.37
C HIS A 753 0.46 -9.33 17.95
N GLU A 754 0.78 -10.62 18.03
CA GLU A 754 2.02 -11.20 17.52
C GLU A 754 2.20 -10.95 16.01
N ALA A 755 1.12 -11.04 15.23
CA ALA A 755 1.15 -10.72 13.80
C ALA A 755 1.57 -9.26 13.54
N LEU A 756 1.09 -8.31 14.36
CA LEU A 756 1.50 -6.90 14.28
C LEU A 756 2.99 -6.72 14.62
N ILE A 757 3.50 -7.41 15.66
CA ILE A 757 4.93 -7.38 16.04
C ILE A 757 5.79 -7.93 14.90
N ARG A 758 5.41 -9.07 14.32
CA ARG A 758 6.15 -9.70 13.22
C ARG A 758 6.17 -8.81 11.99
N ALA A 759 5.04 -8.18 11.64
CA ALA A 759 4.96 -7.26 10.52
C ALA A 759 5.82 -6.01 10.73
N GLU A 760 5.85 -5.43 11.93
CA GLU A 760 6.73 -4.30 12.26
C GLU A 760 8.21 -4.68 12.12
N ALA A 761 8.61 -5.80 12.71
CA ALA A 761 9.99 -6.28 12.62
C ALA A 761 10.41 -6.59 11.17
N HIS A 762 9.50 -7.08 10.34
CA HIS A 762 9.77 -7.36 8.93
C HIS A 762 9.97 -6.06 8.14
N ASP A 763 9.05 -5.11 8.28
CA ASP A 763 9.13 -3.81 7.62
C ASP A 763 10.42 -3.07 7.98
N ASP A 764 10.78 -3.04 9.27
CA ASP A 764 12.00 -2.39 9.75
C ASP A 764 13.26 -3.03 9.14
N GLN A 765 13.25 -4.36 8.95
CA GLN A 765 14.36 -5.08 8.34
C GLN A 765 14.52 -4.75 6.86
N VAL A 766 13.42 -4.65 6.10
CA VAL A 766 13.47 -4.49 4.63
C VAL A 766 13.47 -3.02 4.18
N LEU A 767 12.98 -2.08 4.99
CA LEU A 767 12.79 -0.68 4.59
C LEU A 767 14.06 -0.04 4.03
N ARG A 768 15.20 -0.21 4.73
CA ARG A 768 16.49 0.38 4.29
C ARG A 768 16.92 -0.16 2.92
N SER A 769 16.73 -1.45 2.73
CA SER A 769 17.09 -2.12 1.48
C SER A 769 16.16 -1.76 0.35
N ARG A 770 14.85 -1.67 0.60
CA ARG A 770 13.87 -1.20 -0.41
C ARG A 770 14.16 0.24 -0.84
N LEU A 771 14.50 1.12 0.11
CA LEU A 771 14.92 2.49 -0.20
C LEU A 771 16.20 2.53 -1.05
N ALA A 772 17.21 1.72 -0.72
CA ALA A 772 18.45 1.65 -1.48
C ALA A 772 18.28 1.02 -2.88
N CYS A 773 17.36 0.06 -3.03
CA CYS A 773 17.11 -0.67 -4.27
C CYS A 773 16.18 0.06 -5.25
N PHE A 774 15.15 0.76 -4.74
CA PHE A 774 14.06 1.33 -5.54
C PHE A 774 13.87 2.85 -5.36
N GLY A 775 14.50 3.46 -4.35
CA GLY A 775 14.34 4.88 -4.04
C GLY A 775 13.14 5.21 -3.14
N THR A 776 13.09 6.46 -2.66
CA THR A 776 12.14 6.95 -1.64
C THR A 776 10.70 7.13 -2.14
N SER A 777 10.52 7.34 -3.45
CA SER A 777 9.22 7.49 -4.10
C SER A 777 8.62 6.17 -4.58
N SER A 778 9.33 5.05 -4.40
CA SER A 778 8.85 3.73 -4.84
C SER A 778 7.59 3.32 -4.08
N GLN A 779 6.73 2.54 -4.76
CA GLN A 779 5.49 2.03 -4.17
C GLN A 779 5.75 1.23 -2.87
N PRO A 780 6.73 0.29 -2.80
CA PRO A 780 6.98 -0.46 -1.57
C PRO A 780 7.42 0.44 -0.38
N ALA A 781 8.29 1.42 -0.62
CA ALA A 781 8.78 2.30 0.44
C ALA A 781 7.68 3.22 1.00
N THR A 782 6.87 3.79 0.11
CA THR A 782 5.76 4.67 0.52
C THR A 782 4.66 3.90 1.27
N GLN A 783 4.41 2.63 0.90
CA GLN A 783 3.45 1.78 1.59
C GLN A 783 3.89 1.44 3.02
N ILE A 784 5.15 1.01 3.23
CA ILE A 784 5.70 0.73 4.56
C ILE A 784 5.58 1.96 5.47
N ALA A 785 5.91 3.16 4.95
CA ALA A 785 5.80 4.40 5.71
C ALA A 785 4.35 4.76 6.09
N LYS A 786 3.39 4.55 5.18
CA LYS A 786 1.95 4.77 5.45
C LYS A 786 1.43 3.80 6.51
N ASP A 787 1.80 2.52 6.41
CA ASP A 787 1.28 1.47 7.28
C ASP A 787 1.87 1.51 8.69
N SER A 788 3.09 2.02 8.86
CA SER A 788 3.74 2.18 10.17
C SER A 788 2.84 2.93 11.19
N ARG A 789 2.25 4.07 10.79
CA ARG A 789 1.35 4.84 11.69
C ARG A 789 0.09 4.06 12.07
N LYS A 790 -0.54 3.42 11.09
CA LYS A 790 -1.74 2.59 11.30
C LYS A 790 -1.43 1.39 12.20
N ARG A 791 -0.24 0.81 12.06
CA ARG A 791 0.24 -0.32 12.88
C ARG A 791 0.44 0.05 14.33
N VAL A 792 1.00 1.23 14.61
CA VAL A 792 1.15 1.73 15.99
C VAL A 792 -0.21 1.85 16.69
N ALA A 793 -1.21 2.43 16.00
CA ALA A 793 -2.56 2.54 16.53
C ALA A 793 -3.19 1.15 16.77
N ALA A 794 -3.07 0.23 15.80
CA ALA A 794 -3.57 -1.14 15.92
C ALA A 794 -2.90 -1.90 17.08
N ALA A 795 -1.57 -1.80 17.24
CA ALA A 795 -0.83 -2.47 18.31
C ALA A 795 -1.19 -1.91 19.69
N GLN A 796 -1.48 -0.61 19.82
CA GLN A 796 -1.95 -0.05 21.08
C GLN A 796 -3.37 -0.52 21.43
N ALA A 797 -4.28 -0.50 20.45
CA ALA A 797 -5.65 -1.00 20.61
C ALA A 797 -5.68 -2.50 20.93
N SER A 798 -4.91 -3.32 20.20
CA SER A 798 -4.83 -4.78 20.40
C SER A 798 -4.35 -5.15 21.81
N ARG A 799 -3.29 -4.48 22.31
CA ARG A 799 -2.83 -4.65 23.70
C ARG A 799 -3.90 -4.28 24.71
N PHE A 800 -4.65 -3.21 24.48
CA PHE A 800 -5.74 -2.82 25.38
C PHE A 800 -6.85 -3.88 25.44
N LEU A 801 -7.21 -4.49 24.30
CA LEU A 801 -8.19 -5.58 24.27
C LEU A 801 -7.69 -6.81 25.06
N ILE A 802 -6.41 -7.18 24.92
CA ILE A 802 -5.78 -8.25 25.71
C ILE A 802 -5.82 -7.91 27.20
N GLU A 803 -5.43 -6.68 27.57
CA GLU A 803 -5.44 -6.23 28.97
C GLU A 803 -6.83 -6.26 29.60
N TYR A 804 -7.84 -5.83 28.84
CA TYR A 804 -9.23 -5.85 29.28
C TYR A 804 -9.74 -7.28 29.44
N ALA A 805 -9.63 -8.13 28.41
CA ALA A 805 -10.10 -9.51 28.44
C ALA A 805 -9.39 -10.35 29.50
N ALA A 806 -8.09 -10.12 29.74
CA ALA A 806 -7.34 -10.81 30.80
C ALA A 806 -7.81 -10.39 32.21
N THR A 807 -8.23 -9.13 32.36
CA THR A 807 -8.68 -8.60 33.65
C THR A 807 -10.15 -8.92 33.95
N THR A 808 -10.98 -8.92 32.92
CA THR A 808 -12.43 -9.14 32.99
C THR A 808 -12.80 -10.18 31.93
N PRO A 809 -12.48 -11.47 32.18
CA PRO A 809 -12.78 -12.55 31.24
C PRO A 809 -14.28 -12.61 30.93
N PRO A 810 -14.67 -12.88 29.68
CA PRO A 810 -16.07 -12.92 29.32
C PRO A 810 -16.72 -14.25 29.68
N SER A 811 -18.05 -14.32 29.52
CA SER A 811 -18.86 -15.49 29.85
C SER A 811 -19.97 -15.74 28.83
N GLY A 812 -19.86 -15.18 27.63
CA GLY A 812 -20.83 -15.34 26.56
C GLY A 812 -20.60 -16.62 25.76
N ASP A 813 -21.27 -16.73 24.62
CA ASP A 813 -21.27 -17.89 23.74
C ASP A 813 -20.87 -17.56 22.28
N GLN A 814 -20.70 -16.29 21.94
CA GLN A 814 -20.39 -15.86 20.57
C GLN A 814 -18.90 -16.03 20.24
N PRO A 815 -18.53 -16.59 19.08
CA PRO A 815 -17.13 -16.65 18.68
C PRO A 815 -16.60 -15.24 18.33
N LEU A 816 -15.28 -15.04 18.48
CA LEU A 816 -14.62 -13.84 17.97
C LEU A 816 -14.46 -13.94 16.45
N THR A 817 -15.37 -13.34 15.69
CA THR A 817 -15.27 -13.22 14.23
C THR A 817 -14.32 -12.09 13.82
N LEU A 818 -13.80 -12.12 12.58
CA LEU A 818 -12.95 -11.04 12.06
C LEU A 818 -13.64 -9.66 12.11
N ASP A 819 -14.92 -9.59 11.76
CA ASP A 819 -15.68 -8.33 11.78
C ASP A 819 -15.90 -7.78 13.20
N THR A 820 -16.13 -8.68 14.17
CA THR A 820 -16.22 -8.31 15.59
C THR A 820 -14.87 -7.81 16.12
N TYR A 821 -13.77 -8.47 15.74
CA TYR A 821 -12.42 -8.02 16.09
C TYR A 821 -12.11 -6.64 15.52
N ASP A 822 -12.39 -6.40 14.24
CA ASP A 822 -12.16 -5.10 13.62
C ASP A 822 -12.99 -3.98 14.26
N THR A 823 -14.24 -4.30 14.65
CA THR A 823 -15.12 -3.38 15.40
C THR A 823 -14.53 -3.04 16.76
N LEU A 824 -14.07 -4.04 17.53
CA LEU A 824 -13.41 -3.83 18.82
C LEU A 824 -12.13 -3.00 18.65
N LEU A 825 -11.32 -3.30 17.63
CA LEU A 825 -10.06 -2.61 17.34
C LEU A 825 -10.31 -1.13 16.97
N ALA A 826 -11.31 -0.84 16.14
CA ALA A 826 -11.68 0.51 15.75
C ALA A 826 -12.22 1.33 16.93
N ILE A 827 -13.10 0.75 17.75
CA ILE A 827 -13.62 1.43 18.95
C ILE A 827 -12.48 1.70 19.94
N ALA A 828 -11.58 0.74 20.16
CA ALA A 828 -10.43 0.91 21.04
C ALA A 828 -9.46 2.00 20.53
N ALA A 829 -9.20 2.03 19.22
CA ALA A 829 -8.35 3.05 18.60
C ALA A 829 -8.96 4.46 18.72
N ASP A 830 -10.25 4.64 18.41
CA ASP A 830 -10.89 5.95 18.56
C ASP A 830 -11.00 6.36 20.03
N LEU A 831 -11.31 5.43 20.95
CA LEU A 831 -11.27 5.70 22.41
C LEU A 831 -9.92 6.28 22.85
N ILE A 832 -8.81 5.65 22.44
CA ILE A 832 -7.46 6.12 22.74
C ILE A 832 -7.21 7.50 22.13
N SER A 833 -7.66 7.73 20.89
CA SER A 833 -7.56 9.02 20.20
C SER A 833 -8.31 10.13 20.93
N ARG A 834 -9.59 9.92 21.28
CA ARG A 834 -10.42 10.90 22.03
C ARG A 834 -9.89 11.18 23.43
N ALA A 835 -9.40 10.15 24.12
CA ALA A 835 -8.79 10.31 25.43
C ALA A 835 -7.47 11.10 25.36
N THR A 836 -6.67 10.87 24.31
CA THR A 836 -5.46 11.64 24.05
C THR A 836 -5.80 13.10 23.75
N LEU A 837 -6.80 13.37 22.91
CA LEU A 837 -7.27 14.74 22.64
C LEU A 837 -7.79 15.42 23.92
N SER A 838 -8.52 14.71 24.77
CA SER A 838 -9.00 15.22 26.07
C SER A 838 -7.84 15.67 26.96
N ASP A 839 -6.77 14.87 27.06
CA ASP A 839 -5.57 15.26 27.80
C ASP A 839 -4.84 16.44 27.13
N ALA A 840 -4.81 16.52 25.79
CA ALA A 840 -4.19 17.62 25.05
C ALA A 840 -4.90 18.97 25.30
N ILE A 841 -6.23 18.97 25.31
CA ILE A 841 -7.03 20.18 25.64
C ILE A 841 -6.86 20.53 27.11
N ARG A 842 -6.91 19.55 28.03
CA ARG A 842 -6.76 19.78 29.47
C ARG A 842 -5.43 20.47 29.83
N HIS A 843 -4.36 20.19 29.09
CA HIS A 843 -3.03 20.73 29.33
C HIS A 843 -2.65 21.92 28.42
N ASP A 844 -3.64 22.51 27.75
CA ASP A 844 -3.50 23.67 26.86
C ASP A 844 -2.50 23.44 25.71
N PHE A 845 -2.40 22.20 25.22
CA PHE A 845 -1.63 21.88 24.03
C PHE A 845 -2.48 21.95 22.78
N SER A 846 -3.74 21.52 22.89
CA SER A 846 -4.69 21.58 21.79
C SER A 846 -5.70 22.68 22.04
N THR A 847 -6.00 23.45 21.00
CA THR A 847 -7.11 24.43 21.00
C THR A 847 -8.29 23.93 20.18
N ALA A 848 -8.26 22.65 19.81
CA ALA A 848 -9.23 22.03 18.94
C ALA A 848 -10.67 22.35 19.40
N GLN A 849 -11.45 22.83 18.46
CA GLN A 849 -12.88 23.04 18.62
C GLN A 849 -13.59 21.72 18.34
N LEU A 850 -14.63 21.45 19.12
CA LEU A 850 -15.53 20.32 18.90
C LEU A 850 -16.85 20.86 18.39
N SER A 851 -17.46 20.16 17.46
CA SER A 851 -18.80 20.50 16.96
C SER A 851 -19.55 19.23 16.60
N LEU A 852 -20.82 19.14 16.97
CA LEU A 852 -21.69 18.14 16.37
C LEU A 852 -22.12 18.67 15.00
N LEU A 853 -21.57 18.09 13.94
CA LEU A 853 -21.68 18.57 12.57
C LEU A 853 -23.08 18.31 12.00
N GLU A 854 -23.44 19.02 10.93
CA GLU A 854 -24.72 18.79 10.23
C GLU A 854 -24.76 17.38 9.59
N SER A 855 -23.60 16.82 9.28
CA SER A 855 -23.42 15.43 8.84
C SER A 855 -23.82 14.40 9.90
N GLY A 856 -23.98 14.84 11.16
CA GLY A 856 -24.28 14.02 12.33
C GLY A 856 -23.04 13.56 13.09
N ARG A 857 -21.82 13.72 12.55
CA ARG A 857 -20.57 13.29 13.22
C ARG A 857 -20.06 14.31 14.24
N LEU A 858 -19.29 13.83 15.22
CA LEU A 858 -18.49 14.70 16.08
C LEU A 858 -17.26 15.20 15.31
N GLY A 859 -17.32 16.45 14.85
CA GLY A 859 -16.22 17.16 14.21
C GLY A 859 -15.18 17.64 15.22
N VAL A 860 -13.91 17.60 14.81
CA VAL A 860 -12.76 18.16 15.52
C VAL A 860 -12.04 19.08 14.56
N SER A 861 -11.83 20.35 14.93
CA SER A 861 -11.09 21.29 14.08
C SER A 861 -9.65 20.82 13.88
N ARG A 862 -9.17 20.87 12.63
CA ARG A 862 -7.81 20.47 12.26
C ARG A 862 -6.82 21.64 12.26
N GLY A 863 -5.52 21.32 12.27
CA GLY A 863 -4.43 22.26 12.07
C GLY A 863 -4.06 23.07 13.30
N ASP A 864 -4.47 22.63 14.49
CA ASP A 864 -4.01 23.25 15.72
C ASP A 864 -2.53 22.95 15.98
N GLN A 865 -1.94 23.65 16.94
CA GLN A 865 -0.51 23.54 17.25
C GLN A 865 -0.09 22.13 17.70
N TYR A 866 -1.00 21.36 18.32
CA TYR A 866 -0.71 20.01 18.79
C TYR A 866 -0.66 19.03 17.61
N GLU A 867 -1.69 19.02 16.75
CA GLU A 867 -1.74 18.18 15.55
C GLU A 867 -0.53 18.47 14.63
N THR A 868 -0.30 19.76 14.32
CA THR A 868 0.82 20.21 13.48
C THR A 868 2.17 19.78 14.07
N GLY A 869 2.34 19.91 15.40
CA GLY A 869 3.55 19.51 16.09
C GLY A 869 3.81 18.00 16.05
N THR A 870 2.75 17.19 16.23
CA THR A 870 2.86 15.72 16.16
C THR A 870 3.12 15.20 14.75
N ASP A 871 2.49 15.80 13.73
CA ASP A 871 2.66 15.41 12.33
C ASP A 871 4.05 15.76 11.79
N ALA A 872 4.52 16.98 12.07
CA ALA A 872 5.87 17.40 11.67
C ALA A 872 6.94 16.48 12.26
N LEU A 873 6.73 15.99 13.48
CA LEU A 873 7.67 15.09 14.15
C LEU A 873 7.59 13.65 13.64
N ALA A 874 6.39 13.16 13.30
CA ALA A 874 6.25 11.87 12.61
C ALA A 874 6.98 11.89 11.26
N LEU A 875 6.85 12.98 10.51
CA LEU A 875 7.55 13.21 9.25
C LEU A 875 9.08 13.26 9.45
N ASP A 876 9.55 13.99 10.46
CA ASP A 876 10.99 14.09 10.74
C ASP A 876 11.56 12.78 11.27
N ARG A 877 10.79 11.95 11.99
CA ARG A 877 11.19 10.58 12.36
C ARG A 877 11.30 9.66 11.17
N ALA A 878 10.34 9.71 10.25
CA ALA A 878 10.42 8.97 9.00
C ALA A 878 11.66 9.39 8.21
N ARG A 879 11.90 10.70 8.08
CA ARG A 879 13.10 11.25 7.42
C ARG A 879 14.39 10.91 8.15
N ALA A 880 14.41 10.89 9.48
CA ALA A 880 15.59 10.54 10.26
C ALA A 880 15.90 9.04 10.10
N ALA A 881 14.89 8.17 10.18
CA ALA A 881 15.06 6.75 9.86
C ALA A 881 15.64 6.54 8.45
N MET A 882 15.22 7.38 7.49
CA MET A 882 15.78 7.42 6.13
C MET A 882 17.22 7.97 6.09
N ALA A 883 17.53 9.06 6.79
CA ALA A 883 18.85 9.70 6.79
C ALA A 883 19.91 8.91 7.58
N THR A 884 19.50 8.16 8.61
CA THR A 884 20.42 7.29 9.37
C THR A 884 20.80 6.04 8.56
N ALA A 885 19.99 5.67 7.56
CA ALA A 885 20.31 4.63 6.58
C ALA A 885 21.41 5.08 5.57
N ASP A 886 21.55 6.39 5.32
CA ASP A 886 22.60 6.95 4.45
C ASP A 886 23.93 7.21 5.17
N GLN A 887 23.94 7.37 6.50
CA GLN A 887 25.11 7.86 7.25
C GLN A 887 25.92 6.79 8.02
N ILE A 888 25.60 5.51 7.89
CA ILE A 888 26.31 4.44 8.59
C ILE A 888 26.90 3.45 7.58
N SER A 889 28.07 3.77 7.01
CA SER A 889 28.94 2.80 6.29
C SER A 889 29.77 1.91 7.23
N ALA A 890 29.48 1.90 8.52
CA ALA A 890 30.17 1.03 9.47
C ALA A 890 29.14 0.12 10.15
N PRO A 891 29.31 -1.21 10.18
CA PRO A 891 28.48 -2.05 11.02
C PRO A 891 28.57 -1.48 12.43
N SER A 892 27.46 -1.02 13.00
CA SER A 892 27.43 -0.85 14.44
C SER A 892 27.68 -2.24 14.98
N ALA A 893 28.89 -2.48 15.52
CA ALA A 893 29.18 -3.71 16.22
C ALA A 893 27.96 -4.01 17.10
N PRO A 894 27.42 -5.25 17.09
CA PRO A 894 26.34 -5.60 17.98
C PRO A 894 26.77 -5.09 19.35
N ARG A 895 26.02 -4.15 19.91
CA ARG A 895 26.25 -3.74 21.30
C ARG A 895 25.96 -5.01 22.07
N THR A 896 26.99 -5.83 22.28
CA THR A 896 26.95 -6.93 23.23
C THR A 896 26.40 -6.30 24.48
N ALA A 897 25.19 -6.73 24.86
CA ALA A 897 24.51 -6.16 26.00
C ALA A 897 25.50 -6.28 27.16
N ALA A 898 26.08 -5.15 27.58
CA ALA A 898 26.98 -5.16 28.70
C ALA A 898 26.19 -5.76 29.86
N ALA A 899 26.76 -6.78 30.51
CA ALA A 899 26.10 -7.43 31.63
C ALA A 899 25.60 -6.36 32.61
N PRO A 900 24.37 -6.51 33.17
CA PRO A 900 23.86 -5.52 34.11
C PRO A 900 24.86 -5.24 35.23
N SER A 901 25.06 -3.98 35.58
CA SER A 901 25.99 -3.64 36.66
C SER A 901 25.49 -4.21 38.00
N ALA A 902 26.40 -4.52 38.93
CA ALA A 902 26.03 -5.04 40.25
C ALA A 902 25.01 -4.16 41.00
N LYS A 903 25.07 -2.83 40.81
CA LYS A 903 24.10 -1.87 41.38
C LYS A 903 22.70 -2.03 40.78
N VAL A 904 22.61 -2.34 39.49
CA VAL A 904 21.33 -2.63 38.81
C VAL A 904 20.75 -3.93 39.35
N GLU A 905 21.57 -4.97 39.47
CA GLU A 905 21.13 -6.27 39.99
C GLU A 905 20.64 -6.19 41.44
N GLU A 906 21.38 -5.50 42.31
CA GLU A 906 20.99 -5.27 43.72
C GLU A 906 19.65 -4.53 43.81
N ALA A 907 19.47 -3.48 43.00
CA ALA A 907 18.25 -2.69 42.99
C ALA A 907 17.05 -3.49 42.47
N MET A 908 17.24 -4.27 41.40
CA MET A 908 16.21 -5.14 40.84
C MET A 908 15.77 -6.21 41.85
N LEU A 909 16.74 -6.84 42.51
CA LEU A 909 16.48 -7.84 43.54
C LEU A 909 15.68 -7.23 44.71
N ALA A 910 16.05 -6.04 45.17
CA ALA A 910 15.35 -5.33 46.25
C ALA A 910 13.94 -4.87 45.87
N GLU A 911 13.70 -4.56 44.59
CA GLU A 911 12.41 -4.06 44.10
C GLU A 911 11.43 -5.19 43.75
N PHE A 912 11.92 -6.26 43.11
CA PHE A 912 11.06 -7.28 42.50
C PHE A 912 11.32 -8.71 42.98
N GLY A 913 12.40 -8.96 43.74
CA GLY A 913 12.78 -10.30 44.19
C GLY A 913 13.57 -11.12 43.16
N PHE A 914 13.96 -10.51 42.03
CA PHE A 914 14.81 -11.10 41.00
C PHE A 914 15.69 -10.02 40.35
N THR A 915 16.82 -10.42 39.76
CA THR A 915 17.76 -9.53 39.07
C THR A 915 17.34 -9.28 37.61
N LEU A 916 17.95 -8.30 36.93
CA LEU A 916 17.70 -8.05 35.50
C LEU A 916 18.21 -9.21 34.62
N THR A 917 19.32 -9.84 35.02
CA THR A 917 19.80 -11.08 34.38
C THR A 917 18.81 -12.23 34.57
N GLU A 918 18.27 -12.39 35.77
CA GLU A 918 17.25 -13.40 36.06
C GLU A 918 15.94 -13.15 35.31
N LEU A 919 15.59 -11.89 35.05
CA LEU A 919 14.48 -11.55 34.16
C LEU A 919 14.71 -12.07 32.75
N ALA A 920 15.89 -11.82 32.17
CA ALA A 920 16.24 -12.29 30.84
C ALA A 920 16.26 -13.83 30.76
N HIS A 921 16.90 -14.51 31.73
CA HIS A 921 16.94 -15.97 31.77
C HIS A 921 15.55 -16.58 31.98
N GLY A 922 14.74 -16.06 32.91
CA GLY A 922 13.38 -16.53 33.16
C GLY A 922 12.47 -16.40 31.95
N MET A 923 12.55 -15.30 31.20
CA MET A 923 11.82 -15.14 29.94
C MET A 923 12.32 -16.11 28.86
N GLY A 924 13.63 -16.33 28.77
CA GLY A 924 14.23 -17.32 27.87
C GLY A 924 13.73 -18.74 28.15
N GLU A 925 13.71 -19.16 29.42
CA GLU A 925 13.21 -20.47 29.84
C GLU A 925 11.70 -20.63 29.61
N ILE A 926 10.91 -19.57 29.79
CA ILE A 926 9.47 -19.60 29.48
C ILE A 926 9.24 -19.81 27.97
N ILE A 927 10.03 -19.16 27.12
CA ILE A 927 9.96 -19.35 25.66
C ILE A 927 10.39 -20.79 25.31
N ALA A 928 11.53 -21.25 25.84
CA ALA A 928 12.05 -22.59 25.58
C ALA A 928 11.08 -23.69 26.01
N LEU A 929 10.44 -23.56 27.18
CA LEU A 929 9.41 -24.48 27.64
C LEU A 929 8.21 -24.52 26.68
N GLY A 930 7.78 -23.37 26.18
CA GLY A 930 6.69 -23.29 25.19
C GLY A 930 7.05 -24.03 23.90
N ASP A 931 8.27 -23.80 23.39
CA ASP A 931 8.80 -24.47 22.20
C ASP A 931 8.90 -25.99 22.37
N GLU A 932 9.20 -26.49 23.58
CA GLU A 932 9.28 -27.92 23.89
C GLU A 932 7.89 -28.56 24.08
N ALA A 933 6.95 -27.84 24.71
CA ALA A 933 5.73 -28.42 25.25
C ALA A 933 4.46 -28.16 24.42
N CYS A 934 4.52 -27.27 23.42
CA CYS A 934 3.37 -26.85 22.62
C CYS A 934 3.64 -26.95 21.13
N ASP A 935 2.63 -27.35 20.36
CA ASP A 935 2.74 -27.47 18.90
C ASP A 935 2.45 -26.14 18.16
N ASP A 936 1.70 -25.23 18.79
CA ASP A 936 1.26 -23.97 18.20
C ASP A 936 1.48 -22.77 19.15
N GLU A 937 1.64 -21.59 18.56
CA GLU A 937 1.73 -20.29 19.25
C GLU A 937 0.37 -19.56 19.17
N PRO A 938 -0.08 -18.84 20.22
CA PRO A 938 0.53 -18.65 21.54
C PRO A 938 0.50 -19.90 22.43
N PHE A 939 1.43 -19.98 23.37
CA PHE A 939 1.59 -21.11 24.27
C PHE A 939 0.64 -21.04 25.46
N THR A 940 0.10 -22.19 25.89
CA THR A 940 -0.74 -22.31 27.08
C THR A 940 -0.36 -23.56 27.88
N LEU A 941 0.02 -23.41 29.14
CA LEU A 941 0.36 -24.52 30.05
C LEU A 941 -0.20 -24.29 31.46
N PRO A 942 -0.41 -25.35 32.26
CA PRO A 942 -0.72 -25.21 33.69
C PRO A 942 0.35 -24.38 34.41
N VAL A 943 -0.08 -23.44 35.27
CA VAL A 943 0.86 -22.56 36.03
C VAL A 943 1.88 -23.39 36.82
N THR A 944 1.46 -24.52 37.38
CA THR A 944 2.30 -25.45 38.14
C THR A 944 3.43 -26.05 37.31
N ARG A 945 3.19 -26.36 36.03
CA ARG A 945 4.20 -26.90 35.11
C ARG A 945 5.27 -25.84 34.82
N VAL A 946 4.86 -24.59 34.59
CA VAL A 946 5.78 -23.47 34.35
C VAL A 946 6.63 -23.19 35.60
N GLN A 947 6.02 -23.22 36.79
CA GLN A 947 6.73 -23.06 38.06
C GLN A 947 7.79 -24.14 38.27
N GLN A 948 7.43 -25.41 38.04
CA GLN A 948 8.34 -26.55 38.16
C GLN A 948 9.52 -26.44 37.19
N HIS A 949 9.27 -26.04 35.94
CA HIS A 949 10.33 -25.80 34.95
C HIS A 949 11.29 -24.70 35.39
N LEU A 950 10.78 -23.56 35.85
CA LEU A 950 11.65 -22.48 36.35
C LEU A 950 12.47 -22.93 37.58
N GLY A 951 11.87 -23.73 38.45
CA GLY A 951 12.56 -24.30 39.61
C GLY A 951 13.70 -25.25 39.22
N SER A 952 13.48 -26.14 38.24
CA SER A 952 14.48 -27.10 37.79
C SER A 952 15.56 -26.48 36.89
N ALA A 953 15.17 -25.66 35.91
CA ALA A 953 16.08 -25.08 34.92
C ALA A 953 16.98 -23.98 35.51
N LEU A 954 16.44 -23.15 36.41
CA LEU A 954 17.17 -22.01 36.99
C LEU A 954 17.58 -22.21 38.46
N GLY A 955 17.23 -23.35 39.07
CA GLY A 955 17.49 -23.63 40.48
C GLY A 955 16.74 -22.69 41.43
N TRP A 956 15.60 -22.15 41.00
CA TRP A 956 14.81 -21.21 41.81
C TRP A 956 13.97 -21.95 42.85
N ALA A 957 13.89 -21.40 44.06
CA ALA A 957 12.91 -21.85 45.04
C ALA A 957 11.48 -21.47 44.60
N ASP A 958 10.49 -22.27 44.99
CA ASP A 958 9.07 -22.07 44.62
C ASP A 958 8.59 -20.63 44.89
N GLY A 959 8.96 -20.06 46.04
CA GLY A 959 8.60 -18.69 46.40
C GLY A 959 9.12 -17.63 45.40
N LYS A 960 10.31 -17.85 44.82
CA LYS A 960 10.91 -16.96 43.81
C LYS A 960 10.24 -17.14 42.46
N ALA A 961 10.04 -18.38 42.00
CA ALA A 961 9.32 -18.67 40.76
C ALA A 961 7.90 -18.08 40.78
N ASN A 962 7.20 -18.19 41.92
CA ASN A 962 5.89 -17.58 42.12
C ASN A 962 5.92 -16.05 42.04
N ALA A 963 6.85 -15.41 42.75
CA ALA A 963 7.00 -13.96 42.70
C ALA A 963 7.34 -13.44 41.29
N PHE A 964 8.16 -14.19 40.55
CA PHE A 964 8.52 -13.90 39.17
C PHE A 964 7.30 -13.94 38.24
N LEU A 965 6.56 -15.06 38.25
CA LEU A 965 5.37 -15.23 37.42
C LEU A 965 4.28 -14.22 37.80
N ASP A 966 4.03 -13.98 39.10
CA ASP A 966 3.04 -13.00 39.55
C ASP A 966 3.39 -11.56 39.12
N ARG A 967 4.69 -11.23 39.03
CA ARG A 967 5.12 -9.91 38.57
C ARG A 967 4.95 -9.72 37.07
N LEU A 968 5.07 -10.79 36.29
CA LEU A 968 4.96 -10.76 34.83
C LEU A 968 3.58 -11.13 34.29
N SER A 969 2.65 -11.53 35.16
CA SER A 969 1.30 -11.93 34.75
C SER A 969 0.27 -10.81 34.88
N LEU A 970 -0.58 -10.68 33.87
CA LEU A 970 -1.93 -10.14 33.98
C LEU A 970 -2.84 -11.21 34.59
N ARG A 971 -3.83 -10.78 35.37
CA ARG A 971 -4.76 -11.67 36.08
C ARG A 971 -6.15 -11.03 36.21
N PRO A 972 -7.20 -11.84 36.41
CA PRO A 972 -8.54 -11.33 36.69
C PRO A 972 -8.57 -10.38 37.89
N ARG A 973 -9.36 -9.30 37.80
CA ARG A 973 -9.60 -8.34 38.89
C ARG A 973 -11.07 -7.93 38.89
N VAL A 974 -11.58 -7.55 40.07
CA VAL A 974 -13.00 -7.19 40.26
C VAL A 974 -13.45 -6.05 39.34
N LYS A 975 -12.60 -5.05 39.12
CA LYS A 975 -12.86 -3.93 38.19
C LYS A 975 -11.61 -3.62 37.39
N PHE A 976 -11.75 -3.45 36.08
CA PHE A 976 -10.64 -3.07 35.21
C PHE A 976 -9.93 -1.77 35.66
N LEU A 977 -10.72 -0.75 35.98
CA LEU A 977 -10.23 0.58 36.40
C LEU A 977 -9.68 0.64 37.84
N SER A 978 -9.62 -0.47 38.58
CA SER A 978 -9.17 -0.51 39.98
C SER A 978 -7.72 -0.06 40.21
N VAL A 979 -6.90 0.00 39.15
CA VAL A 979 -5.49 0.45 39.22
C VAL A 979 -5.28 1.89 38.73
N GLY A 980 -6.37 2.67 38.61
CA GLY A 980 -6.32 4.08 38.27
C GLY A 980 -5.65 4.35 36.93
N ALA A 981 -4.69 5.27 36.90
CA ALA A 981 -3.99 5.70 35.68
C ALA A 981 -3.27 4.56 34.93
N ASP A 982 -2.93 3.46 35.59
CA ASP A 982 -2.31 2.30 34.94
C ASP A 982 -3.31 1.45 34.13
N ALA A 983 -4.62 1.70 34.27
CA ALA A 983 -5.66 1.09 33.43
C ALA A 983 -5.89 1.85 32.12
N TRP A 984 -5.40 3.09 31.98
CA TRP A 984 -5.74 3.94 30.83
C TRP A 984 -4.83 3.65 29.63
N PRO A 985 -5.33 3.07 28.52
CA PRO A 985 -4.48 2.57 27.44
C PRO A 985 -3.69 3.66 26.67
N TRP A 986 -4.09 4.92 26.76
CA TRP A 986 -3.37 6.08 26.20
C TRP A 986 -2.22 6.59 27.08
N ARG A 987 -1.98 5.98 28.25
CA ARG A 987 -0.83 6.28 29.12
C ARG A 987 0.32 5.29 28.93
N TYR A 988 1.54 5.81 29.02
CA TYR A 988 2.78 5.04 28.95
C TYR A 988 3.28 4.63 30.34
N ASN A 989 4.24 3.70 30.37
CA ASN A 989 4.90 3.22 31.60
C ASN A 989 3.89 2.73 32.66
N ARG A 990 2.84 2.03 32.22
CA ARG A 990 1.79 1.46 33.10
C ARG A 990 2.27 0.14 33.67
N GLU A 991 2.14 -0.06 34.99
CA GLU A 991 2.54 -1.33 35.62
C GLU A 991 1.70 -2.51 35.14
N TRP A 992 0.42 -2.27 34.88
CA TRP A 992 -0.55 -3.27 34.47
C TRP A 992 -0.76 -3.34 32.96
N SER A 993 0.24 -2.90 32.17
CA SER A 993 0.21 -3.04 30.72
C SER A 993 0.74 -4.39 30.27
N TYR A 994 0.23 -4.90 29.15
CA TYR A 994 0.68 -6.15 28.56
C TYR A 994 2.16 -6.09 28.13
N ILE A 995 2.68 -4.91 27.79
CA ILE A 995 4.11 -4.69 27.49
C ILE A 995 5.00 -5.00 28.71
N ARG A 996 4.54 -4.69 29.93
CA ARG A 996 5.31 -4.92 31.16
C ARG A 996 5.04 -6.31 31.74
N ARG A 997 3.84 -6.85 31.51
CA ARG A 997 3.33 -8.12 32.01
C ARG A 997 2.93 -9.02 30.83
N PRO A 998 3.89 -9.71 30.19
CA PRO A 998 3.66 -10.43 28.93
C PRO A 998 2.94 -11.76 29.08
N LEU A 999 2.67 -12.20 30.32
CA LEU A 999 2.00 -13.46 30.62
C LEU A 999 0.54 -13.16 31.01
N VAL A 1000 -0.40 -14.04 30.68
CA VAL A 1000 -1.79 -13.94 31.10
C VAL A 1000 -2.17 -15.20 31.87
N ARG A 1001 -2.58 -15.03 33.13
CA ARG A 1001 -3.10 -16.12 33.96
C ARG A 1001 -4.61 -16.22 33.80
N LEU A 1002 -5.09 -17.35 33.31
CA LEU A 1002 -6.50 -17.66 33.13
C LEU A 1002 -6.93 -18.71 34.16
N THR A 1003 -8.13 -18.56 34.72
CA THR A 1003 -8.68 -19.52 35.68
C THR A 1003 -9.57 -20.51 34.94
N GLY A 1004 -9.19 -21.79 34.96
CA GLY A 1004 -9.94 -22.89 34.38
C GLY A 1004 -10.57 -23.81 35.44
N VAL A 1005 -11.40 -24.75 34.99
CA VAL A 1005 -12.06 -25.75 35.85
C VAL A 1005 -11.03 -26.71 36.46
N ASP A 1006 -9.98 -27.04 35.71
CA ASP A 1006 -8.90 -27.96 36.10
C ASP A 1006 -7.71 -27.26 36.77
N GLY A 1007 -7.85 -25.96 37.09
CA GLY A 1007 -6.82 -25.11 37.68
C GLY A 1007 -6.43 -23.92 36.82
N ASP A 1008 -5.53 -23.08 37.34
CA ASP A 1008 -5.03 -21.92 36.60
C ASP A 1008 -4.04 -22.34 35.51
N VAL A 1009 -4.22 -21.76 34.33
CA VAL A 1009 -3.29 -21.87 33.20
C VAL A 1009 -2.62 -20.52 32.94
N LEU A 1010 -1.43 -20.59 32.35
CA LEU A 1010 -0.66 -19.45 31.91
C LEU A 1010 -0.59 -19.47 30.38
N THR A 1011 -0.94 -18.35 29.76
CA THR A 1011 -0.89 -18.15 28.31
C THR A 1011 0.11 -17.03 27.99
N TRP A 1012 0.99 -17.25 27.02
CA TRP A 1012 1.96 -16.25 26.58
C TRP A 1012 2.35 -16.43 25.11
N ALA A 1013 2.86 -15.35 24.53
CA ALA A 1013 3.26 -15.31 23.14
C ALA A 1013 4.76 -14.99 23.02
N PRO A 1014 5.55 -15.77 22.26
CA PRO A 1014 7.01 -15.75 22.37
C PRO A 1014 7.65 -14.45 21.87
N ARG A 1015 7.16 -13.84 20.79
CA ARG A 1015 7.73 -12.56 20.29
C ARG A 1015 7.41 -11.43 21.27
N HIS A 1016 6.22 -11.44 21.86
CA HIS A 1016 5.82 -10.43 22.84
C HIS A 1016 6.63 -10.57 24.15
N VAL A 1017 6.82 -11.79 24.66
CA VAL A 1017 7.70 -12.07 25.82
C VAL A 1017 9.13 -11.59 25.53
N TRP A 1018 9.68 -11.91 24.35
CA TRP A 1018 10.99 -11.43 23.94
C TRP A 1018 11.08 -9.90 23.89
N SER A 1019 10.09 -9.23 23.29
CA SER A 1019 10.05 -7.76 23.17
C SER A 1019 9.96 -7.05 24.53
N THR A 1020 9.50 -7.74 25.58
CA THR A 1020 9.40 -7.20 26.95
C THR A 1020 10.77 -6.94 27.57
N GLY A 1021 11.78 -7.77 27.27
CA GLY A 1021 13.13 -7.62 27.81
C GLY A 1021 13.77 -6.27 27.49
N PRO A 1022 13.94 -5.91 26.20
CA PRO A 1022 14.44 -4.60 25.80
C PRO A 1022 13.64 -3.43 26.39
N TYR A 1023 12.33 -3.57 26.55
CA TYR A 1023 11.50 -2.55 27.19
C TYR A 1023 11.84 -2.35 28.68
N TRP A 1024 12.06 -3.43 29.44
CA TRP A 1024 12.51 -3.32 30.84
C TRP A 1024 13.92 -2.75 30.96
N VAL A 1025 14.84 -3.17 30.09
CA VAL A 1025 16.20 -2.64 30.00
C VAL A 1025 16.14 -1.14 29.74
N ASP A 1026 15.36 -0.72 28.75
CA ASP A 1026 15.13 0.69 28.45
C ASP A 1026 14.56 1.44 29.66
N LEU A 1027 13.53 0.94 30.34
CA LEU A 1027 12.98 1.58 31.55
C LEU A 1027 14.02 1.77 32.67
N VAL A 1028 14.90 0.79 32.88
CA VAL A 1028 15.94 0.85 33.92
C VAL A 1028 17.04 1.82 33.51
N TYR A 1029 17.62 1.66 32.33
CA TYR A 1029 18.76 2.47 31.89
C TYR A 1029 18.37 3.88 31.46
N SER A 1030 17.11 4.14 31.10
CA SER A 1030 16.57 5.51 30.97
C SER A 1030 16.17 6.13 32.33
N GLY A 1031 16.28 5.38 33.43
CA GLY A 1031 15.88 5.84 34.76
C GLY A 1031 14.36 6.06 34.91
N ARG A 1032 13.53 5.45 34.07
CA ARG A 1032 12.06 5.65 33.98
C ARG A 1032 11.23 4.63 34.76
N LEU A 1033 11.83 3.54 35.21
CA LEU A 1033 11.13 2.53 36.00
C LEU A 1033 10.49 3.17 37.24
N LYS A 1034 9.18 2.97 37.43
CA LYS A 1034 8.45 3.43 38.62
C LYS A 1034 8.91 2.62 39.85
N ALA A 1035 9.86 3.17 40.60
CA ALA A 1035 10.51 2.54 41.73
C ALA A 1035 9.75 2.76 43.05
N THR A 1036 9.59 1.70 43.85
CA THR A 1036 8.96 1.74 45.17
C THR A 1036 9.99 1.60 46.30
N SER A 1037 10.98 0.73 46.14
CA SER A 1037 12.07 0.49 47.09
C SER A 1037 13.07 1.65 47.14
N ALA A 1038 13.71 1.84 48.31
CA ALA A 1038 14.71 2.89 48.51
C ALA A 1038 15.94 2.68 47.62
N THR A 1039 16.40 1.43 47.47
CA THR A 1039 17.55 1.06 46.65
C THR A 1039 17.31 1.38 45.17
N MET A 1040 16.15 1.00 44.63
CA MET A 1040 15.81 1.31 43.24
C MET A 1040 15.61 2.81 43.01
N LYS A 1041 14.96 3.54 43.93
CA LYS A 1041 14.85 5.01 43.84
C LYS A 1041 16.22 5.70 43.77
N LYS A 1042 17.17 5.24 44.59
CA LYS A 1042 18.55 5.76 44.58
C LYS A 1042 19.25 5.48 43.25
N LEU A 1043 19.11 4.27 42.71
CA LEU A 1043 19.67 3.91 41.41
C LEU A 1043 19.08 4.77 40.28
N MET A 1044 17.76 4.89 40.20
CA MET A 1044 17.08 5.71 39.19
C MET A 1044 17.53 7.17 39.27
N GLY A 1045 17.73 7.70 40.48
CA GLY A 1045 18.29 9.04 40.68
C GLY A 1045 19.73 9.18 40.16
N SER A 1046 20.60 8.19 40.43
CA SER A 1046 21.99 8.18 39.96
C SER A 1046 22.08 8.12 38.44
N ILE A 1047 21.32 7.23 37.80
CA ILE A 1047 21.33 7.08 36.33
C ILE A 1047 20.93 8.40 35.65
N ARG A 1048 19.85 9.04 36.12
CA ARG A 1048 19.43 10.35 35.60
C ARG A 1048 20.51 11.42 35.80
N GLN A 1049 21.20 11.40 36.93
CA GLN A 1049 22.29 12.35 37.20
C GLN A 1049 23.49 12.13 36.27
N ASP A 1050 23.86 10.88 36.00
CA ASP A 1050 24.99 10.54 35.14
C ASP A 1050 24.69 10.87 33.67
N HIS A 1051 23.48 10.60 33.19
CA HIS A 1051 23.03 11.00 31.85
C HIS A 1051 23.06 12.52 31.66
N ASN A 1052 22.56 13.29 32.63
CA ASN A 1052 22.61 14.75 32.57
C ASN A 1052 24.05 15.26 32.45
N LYS A 1053 24.99 14.71 33.24
CA LYS A 1053 26.40 15.12 33.19
C LYS A 1053 27.11 14.79 31.87
N GLU A 1054 26.82 13.63 31.27
CA GLU A 1054 27.41 13.31 29.96
C GLU A 1054 26.84 14.21 28.87
N PHE A 1055 25.54 14.54 28.95
CA PHE A 1055 24.90 15.46 28.01
C PHE A 1055 25.41 16.91 28.12
N GLU A 1056 25.73 17.37 29.33
CA GLU A 1056 26.44 18.65 29.56
C GLU A 1056 27.79 18.67 28.80
N LYS A 1057 28.58 17.60 28.91
CA LYS A 1057 29.86 17.47 28.19
C LYS A 1057 29.68 17.37 26.67
N GLU A 1058 28.65 16.69 26.21
CA GLU A 1058 28.35 16.61 24.77
C GLU A 1058 28.04 18.00 24.20
N SER A 1059 27.28 18.81 24.93
CA SER A 1059 27.00 20.20 24.59
C SER A 1059 28.28 21.04 24.56
N GLU A 1060 29.20 20.83 25.50
CA GLU A 1060 30.53 21.45 25.47
C GLU A 1060 31.33 21.07 24.21
N ARG A 1061 31.40 19.77 23.87
CA ARG A 1061 32.11 19.28 22.68
C ARG A 1061 31.53 19.88 21.39
N ALA A 1062 30.21 20.00 21.30
CA ALA A 1062 29.54 20.63 20.15
C ALA A 1062 29.93 22.11 19.99
N LEU A 1063 30.05 22.87 21.10
CA LEU A 1063 30.55 24.25 21.06
C LEU A 1063 32.02 24.34 20.62
N ALA A 1064 32.86 23.40 21.05
CA ALA A 1064 34.25 23.31 20.61
C ALA A 1064 34.33 23.06 19.09
N ASN A 1065 33.53 22.10 18.58
CA ASN A 1065 33.44 21.79 17.15
C ASN A 1065 32.88 22.97 16.31
N ALA A 1066 32.10 23.87 16.92
CA ALA A 1066 31.62 25.10 16.29
C ALA A 1066 32.66 26.22 16.23
N GLY A 1067 33.89 25.99 16.72
CA GLY A 1067 35.00 26.95 16.68
C GLY A 1067 35.08 27.87 17.91
N CYS A 1068 34.54 27.47 19.06
CA CYS A 1068 34.82 28.17 20.32
C CYS A 1068 36.23 27.82 20.82
N SER A 1069 37.07 28.84 21.01
CA SER A 1069 38.48 28.66 21.43
C SER A 1069 38.62 28.28 22.90
N ILE A 1070 37.59 28.54 23.71
CA ILE A 1070 37.53 28.17 25.13
C ILE A 1070 36.15 27.57 25.38
N THR A 1071 36.11 26.42 26.05
CA THR A 1071 34.88 25.78 26.51
C THR A 1071 34.99 25.38 27.98
N ALA A 1072 33.86 25.28 28.66
CA ALA A 1072 33.74 24.73 30.00
C ALA A 1072 32.35 24.13 30.21
N HIS A 1073 32.22 23.17 31.12
CA HIS A 1073 30.94 22.63 31.60
C HIS A 1073 30.78 22.81 33.11
N SER A 1074 29.55 22.75 33.61
CA SER A 1074 29.17 22.88 35.02
C SER A 1074 29.78 24.11 35.74
N VAL A 1075 29.65 25.30 35.13
CA VAL A 1075 30.25 26.54 35.63
C VAL A 1075 29.41 27.16 36.75
N GLY A 1076 29.72 26.83 38.00
CA GLY A 1076 29.05 27.36 39.20
C GLY A 1076 29.69 28.59 39.84
N LYS A 1077 30.90 28.97 39.42
CA LYS A 1077 31.64 30.12 39.96
C LYS A 1077 32.44 30.85 38.89
N ILE A 1078 32.46 32.18 38.97
CA ILE A 1078 33.30 33.05 38.13
C ILE A 1078 34.10 33.96 39.07
N VAL A 1079 35.44 33.91 38.95
CA VAL A 1079 36.38 34.62 39.86
C VAL A 1079 36.07 34.32 41.35
N GLY A 1080 35.78 33.05 41.66
CA GLY A 1080 35.50 32.59 43.02
C GLY A 1080 34.12 32.96 43.59
N ARG A 1081 33.31 33.77 42.88
CA ARG A 1081 31.94 34.13 43.29
C ARG A 1081 30.92 33.17 42.68
N ARG A 1082 29.95 32.71 43.48
CA ARG A 1082 28.78 31.96 42.98
C ARG A 1082 27.89 32.85 42.11
N LEU A 1083 27.16 32.24 41.19
CA LEU A 1083 26.17 32.95 40.38
C LEU A 1083 24.94 33.23 41.25
N MET A 1084 24.88 34.44 41.83
CA MET A 1084 23.78 34.86 42.71
C MET A 1084 22.89 35.89 42.03
N SER A 1085 21.58 35.82 42.25
CA SER A 1085 20.62 36.84 41.84
C SER A 1085 20.87 38.16 42.59
N PRO A 1086 20.38 39.32 42.11
CA PRO A 1086 20.42 40.57 42.87
C PRO A 1086 19.73 40.49 44.24
N GLN A 1087 18.79 39.55 44.41
CA GLN A 1087 18.07 39.27 45.65
C GLN A 1087 18.80 38.27 46.57
N GLY A 1088 19.94 37.72 46.14
CA GLY A 1088 20.72 36.75 46.93
C GLY A 1088 20.31 35.29 46.75
N ASP A 1089 19.57 34.95 45.69
CA ASP A 1089 19.25 33.54 45.37
C ASP A 1089 20.38 32.90 44.56
N ASP A 1090 20.70 31.64 44.84
CA ASP A 1090 21.62 30.85 44.01
C ASP A 1090 20.98 30.55 42.63
N LEU A 1091 21.63 30.96 41.54
CA LEU A 1091 21.15 30.73 40.17
C LEU A 1091 21.55 29.34 39.63
N GLY A 1092 22.37 28.60 40.37
CA GLY A 1092 22.95 27.34 39.94
C GLY A 1092 24.00 27.49 38.85
N ASP A 1093 24.49 26.35 38.38
CA ASP A 1093 25.63 26.25 37.47
C ASP A 1093 25.20 26.45 36.01
N ILE A 1094 26.11 26.92 35.15
CA ILE A 1094 25.89 26.91 33.68
C ILE A 1094 26.34 25.55 33.14
N ASP A 1095 25.42 24.80 32.55
CA ASP A 1095 25.62 23.43 32.05
C ASP A 1095 26.79 23.34 31.06
N ALA A 1096 26.81 24.19 30.02
CA ALA A 1096 27.99 24.36 29.16
C ALA A 1096 28.18 25.82 28.71
N LEU A 1097 29.43 26.22 28.49
CA LEU A 1097 29.85 27.57 28.12
C LEU A 1097 30.89 27.50 27.00
N GLY A 1098 30.72 28.29 25.94
CA GLY A 1098 31.65 28.37 24.82
C GLY A 1098 31.99 29.83 24.48
N ILE A 1099 33.28 30.16 24.37
CA ILE A 1099 33.76 31.51 24.05
C ILE A 1099 34.44 31.49 22.69
N ASN A 1100 33.91 32.26 21.75
CA ASN A 1100 34.56 32.53 20.48
C ASN A 1100 35.27 33.89 20.53
N LEU A 1101 36.60 33.85 20.61
CA LEU A 1101 37.44 35.05 20.75
C LEU A 1101 37.40 35.94 19.49
N ASP A 1102 37.36 35.34 18.30
CA ASP A 1102 37.41 36.06 17.02
C ASP A 1102 36.16 36.92 16.77
N GLN A 1103 35.00 36.48 17.27
CA GLN A 1103 33.72 37.15 17.08
C GLN A 1103 33.23 37.91 18.31
N GLY A 1104 33.83 37.70 19.48
CA GLY A 1104 33.35 38.31 20.72
C GLY A 1104 31.99 37.76 21.15
N ILE A 1105 31.80 36.44 21.11
CA ILE A 1105 30.52 35.82 21.51
C ILE A 1105 30.77 34.81 22.62
N ILE A 1106 29.96 34.88 23.68
CA ILE A 1106 29.86 33.88 24.74
C ILE A 1106 28.53 33.13 24.56
N PHE A 1107 28.62 31.86 24.22
CA PHE A 1107 27.49 30.94 24.24
C PHE A 1107 27.34 30.36 25.65
N ILE A 1108 26.11 30.34 26.15
CA ILE A 1108 25.76 29.65 27.38
C ILE A 1108 24.62 28.70 27.09
N VAL A 1109 24.78 27.47 27.54
CA VAL A 1109 23.90 26.35 27.22
C VAL A 1109 23.25 25.87 28.51
N GLU A 1110 21.95 25.65 28.47
CA GLU A 1110 21.23 24.76 29.40
C GLU A 1110 21.01 23.43 28.70
N SER A 1111 21.63 22.37 29.20
CA SER A 1111 21.54 21.03 28.62
C SER A 1111 20.44 20.27 29.37
N LYS A 1112 19.46 19.77 28.63
CA LYS A 1112 18.42 18.90 29.18
C LYS A 1112 18.23 17.66 28.32
N ASP A 1113 18.59 16.52 28.88
CA ASP A 1113 18.30 15.23 28.27
C ASP A 1113 16.84 14.86 28.56
N PHE A 1114 15.96 15.23 27.65
CA PHE A 1114 14.55 14.84 27.69
C PHE A 1114 14.35 13.58 26.86
N GLU A 1115 13.68 12.60 27.46
CA GLU A 1115 12.96 11.61 26.68
C GLU A 1115 11.74 12.28 26.06
N MET A 1116 11.54 12.03 24.77
CA MET A 1116 10.48 12.66 24.02
C MET A 1116 9.11 12.27 24.60
N ALA A 1117 8.28 13.27 24.90
CA ALA A 1117 6.89 13.04 25.28
C ALA A 1117 6.14 12.24 24.21
N ARG A 1118 5.40 11.21 24.63
CA ARG A 1118 4.63 10.35 23.71
C ARG A 1118 3.12 10.57 23.79
N ASN A 1119 2.66 11.24 24.84
CA ASN A 1119 1.28 11.68 24.99
C ASN A 1119 1.22 13.07 25.66
N PRO A 1120 0.06 13.72 25.69
CA PRO A 1120 -0.06 15.06 26.25
C PRO A 1120 0.25 15.17 27.74
N SER A 1121 0.00 14.11 28.52
CA SER A 1121 0.38 14.09 29.95
C SER A 1121 1.91 14.13 30.13
N GLU A 1122 2.67 13.38 29.32
CA GLU A 1122 4.14 13.46 29.29
C GLU A 1122 4.60 14.82 28.75
N LEU A 1123 3.90 15.35 27.74
CA LEU A 1123 4.19 16.66 27.15
C LEU A 1123 3.98 17.80 28.15
N ALA A 1124 2.97 17.70 29.03
CA ALA A 1124 2.74 18.64 30.13
C ALA A 1124 3.98 18.74 31.01
N ASN A 1125 4.49 17.60 31.44
CA ASN A 1125 5.69 17.54 32.28
C ASN A 1125 6.94 18.05 31.54
N GLU A 1126 7.08 17.71 30.26
CA GLU A 1126 8.18 18.20 29.41
C GLU A 1126 8.11 19.73 29.25
N ALA A 1127 6.93 20.28 28.96
CA ALA A 1127 6.70 21.70 28.79
C ALA A 1127 6.92 22.49 30.08
N ASP A 1128 6.48 21.98 31.23
CA ASP A 1128 6.72 22.61 32.55
C ASP A 1128 8.20 22.57 32.94
N ALA A 1129 8.91 21.50 32.57
CA ALA A 1129 10.35 21.40 32.83
C ALA A 1129 11.18 22.29 31.88
N LEU A 1130 10.74 22.46 30.63
CA LEU A 1130 11.49 23.13 29.58
C LEU A 1130 11.15 24.63 29.47
N LEU A 1131 9.86 24.97 29.43
CA LEU A 1131 9.34 26.27 29.00
C LEU A 1131 8.52 26.99 30.09
N ARG A 1132 7.58 26.32 30.76
CA ARG A 1132 6.57 26.95 31.64
C ARG A 1132 7.02 27.04 33.12
N GLY A 1133 6.80 28.20 33.74
CA GLY A 1133 7.00 28.40 35.18
C GLY A 1133 8.43 28.74 35.63
N ASP A 1134 8.56 29.20 36.88
CA ASP A 1134 9.80 29.76 37.45
C ASP A 1134 10.94 28.75 37.68
N LYS A 1135 10.72 27.49 37.30
CA LYS A 1135 11.71 26.41 37.40
C LYS A 1135 12.12 25.83 36.05
N SER A 1136 11.58 26.36 34.95
CA SER A 1136 11.85 25.87 33.60
C SER A 1136 13.31 26.10 33.16
N ALA A 1137 13.77 25.30 32.20
CA ALA A 1137 15.09 25.42 31.58
C ALA A 1137 15.31 26.83 30.99
N VAL A 1138 14.32 27.34 30.26
CA VAL A 1138 14.34 28.69 29.67
C VAL A 1138 14.42 29.78 30.74
N PHE A 1139 13.64 29.65 31.83
CA PHE A 1139 13.69 30.61 32.92
C PHE A 1139 15.07 30.65 33.60
N LYS A 1140 15.66 29.48 33.86
CA LYS A 1140 16.99 29.36 34.46
C LYS A 1140 18.09 29.97 33.58
N ILE A 1141 18.15 29.59 32.30
CA ILE A 1141 19.21 30.06 31.41
C ILE A 1141 19.11 31.56 31.14
N ALA A 1142 17.91 32.13 31.07
CA ALA A 1142 17.71 33.57 30.92
C ALA A 1142 18.29 34.36 32.10
N ARG A 1143 18.13 33.86 33.34
CA ARG A 1143 18.72 34.48 34.54
C ARG A 1143 20.24 34.37 34.55
N ARG A 1144 20.79 33.22 34.19
CA ARG A 1144 22.25 33.02 34.07
C ARG A 1144 22.84 33.90 32.97
N ALA A 1145 22.16 34.05 31.83
CA ALA A 1145 22.53 34.99 30.77
C ALA A 1145 22.60 36.43 31.24
N ARG A 1146 21.58 36.86 31.98
CA ARG A 1146 21.54 38.21 32.56
C ARG A 1146 22.68 38.42 33.57
N TRP A 1147 22.99 37.40 34.36
CA TRP A 1147 24.11 37.43 35.29
C TRP A 1147 25.45 37.63 34.56
N ILE A 1148 25.72 36.85 33.51
CA ILE A 1148 26.95 36.96 32.70
C ILE A 1148 27.04 38.33 32.02
N ARG A 1149 25.94 38.84 31.47
CA ARG A 1149 25.90 40.19 30.88
C ARG A 1149 26.25 41.29 31.90
N THR A 1150 25.76 41.15 33.13
CA THR A 1150 26.04 42.10 34.22
C THR A 1150 27.48 42.00 34.73
N HIS A 1151 28.08 40.80 34.64
CA HIS A 1151 29.44 40.50 35.12
C HIS A 1151 30.39 40.16 33.95
N LEU A 1152 30.23 40.85 32.81
CA LEU A 1152 30.93 40.49 31.58
C LEU A 1152 32.46 40.68 31.69
N ALA A 1153 32.93 41.79 32.24
CA ALA A 1153 34.36 42.04 32.46
C ALA A 1153 34.99 41.00 33.43
N PRO A 1154 34.39 40.68 34.59
CA PRO A 1154 34.84 39.56 35.44
C PRO A 1154 34.85 38.21 34.73
N THR A 1155 33.83 37.92 33.91
CA THR A 1155 33.72 36.66 33.16
C THR A 1155 34.83 36.54 32.12
N LEU A 1156 35.05 37.59 31.32
CA LEU A 1156 36.14 37.62 30.33
C LEU A 1156 37.50 37.52 31.02
N ASN A 1157 37.70 38.17 32.16
CA ASN A 1157 38.97 38.09 32.88
C ASN A 1157 39.23 36.67 33.40
N HIS A 1158 38.18 35.97 33.85
CA HIS A 1158 38.27 34.59 34.35
C HIS A 1158 38.79 33.62 33.27
N PHE A 1159 38.31 33.76 32.04
CA PHE A 1159 38.62 32.80 30.95
C PHE A 1159 39.72 33.28 29.99
N THR A 1160 39.84 34.60 29.75
CA THR A 1160 40.73 35.17 28.71
C THR A 1160 41.82 36.09 29.27
N LYS A 1161 41.77 36.43 30.57
CA LYS A 1161 42.62 37.46 31.20
C LYS A 1161 42.45 38.88 30.61
N SER A 1162 41.37 39.13 29.88
CA SER A 1162 40.99 40.45 29.36
C SER A 1162 39.77 40.99 30.10
N THR A 1163 39.70 42.31 30.28
CA THR A 1163 38.52 43.02 30.82
C THR A 1163 37.81 43.87 29.77
N ASP A 1164 38.25 43.86 28.50
CA ASP A 1164 37.61 44.64 27.43
C ASP A 1164 36.31 43.96 26.98
N THR A 1165 35.18 44.61 27.29
CA THR A 1165 33.83 44.13 26.98
C THR A 1165 33.28 44.67 25.66
N ARG A 1166 34.02 45.52 24.93
CA ARG A 1166 33.50 46.17 23.70
C ARG A 1166 33.26 45.15 22.60
N GLY A 1167 32.04 45.15 22.06
CA GLY A 1167 31.64 44.24 20.97
C GLY A 1167 31.33 42.81 21.40
N TRP A 1168 31.33 42.52 22.71
CA TRP A 1168 30.99 41.20 23.23
C TRP A 1168 29.48 41.00 23.37
N THR A 1169 28.99 39.80 23.03
CA THR A 1169 27.59 39.41 23.17
C THR A 1169 27.45 38.08 23.90
N VAL A 1170 26.31 37.88 24.58
CA VAL A 1170 25.98 36.64 25.29
C VAL A 1170 24.74 36.02 24.67
N ALA A 1171 24.90 34.81 24.12
CA ALA A 1171 23.88 34.07 23.41
C ALA A 1171 23.43 32.84 24.23
N PRO A 1172 22.29 32.90 24.93
CA PRO A 1172 21.73 31.75 25.61
C PRO A 1172 21.03 30.80 24.64
N VAL A 1173 21.11 29.51 24.93
CA VAL A 1173 20.40 28.46 24.21
C VAL A 1173 20.05 27.32 25.17
N VAL A 1174 18.89 26.71 24.99
CA VAL A 1174 18.56 25.43 25.62
C VAL A 1174 18.81 24.34 24.59
N VAL A 1175 19.55 23.31 24.97
CA VAL A 1175 19.92 22.22 24.08
C VAL A 1175 19.34 20.93 24.63
N THR A 1176 18.71 20.16 23.76
CA THR A 1176 18.03 18.90 24.07
C THR A 1176 18.70 17.74 23.33
N SER A 1177 18.68 16.54 23.90
CA SER A 1177 19.35 15.37 23.28
C SER A 1177 18.71 14.95 21.96
N ARG A 1178 17.44 15.32 21.75
CA ARG A 1178 16.64 15.04 20.57
C ARG A 1178 15.66 16.18 20.30
N ASP A 1179 15.03 16.18 19.13
CA ASP A 1179 13.92 17.10 18.83
C ASP A 1179 12.71 16.76 19.70
N LEU A 1180 12.20 17.76 20.42
CA LEU A 1180 11.07 17.60 21.35
C LEU A 1180 9.78 18.15 20.74
N ILE A 1181 8.64 17.61 21.18
CA ILE A 1181 7.32 18.13 20.77
C ILE A 1181 7.10 19.52 21.38
N SER A 1182 7.47 19.72 22.66
CA SER A 1182 7.20 20.97 23.37
C SER A 1182 7.82 22.20 22.72
N SER A 1183 9.02 22.09 22.13
CA SER A 1183 9.68 23.21 21.42
C SER A 1183 9.05 23.53 20.06
N ARG A 1184 8.21 22.63 19.52
CA ARG A 1184 7.46 22.84 18.27
C ARG A 1184 6.04 23.34 18.52
N VAL A 1185 5.44 22.92 19.63
CA VAL A 1185 4.07 23.27 20.02
C VAL A 1185 4.01 24.61 20.77
N LEU A 1186 5.09 25.00 21.47
CA LEU A 1186 5.12 26.20 22.29
C LEU A 1186 6.23 27.17 21.86
N THR A 1187 5.97 28.48 21.96
CA THR A 1187 6.95 29.53 21.69
C THR A 1187 7.90 29.76 22.87
N SER A 1188 9.15 30.10 22.58
CA SER A 1188 10.19 30.35 23.59
C SER A 1188 11.03 31.58 23.23
N ASP A 1189 11.29 32.45 24.21
CA ASP A 1189 12.15 33.63 24.08
C ASP A 1189 13.65 33.29 23.99
N VAL A 1190 14.02 32.06 24.33
CA VAL A 1190 15.38 31.51 24.19
C VAL A 1190 15.32 30.37 23.17
N PRO A 1191 16.25 30.29 22.20
CA PRO A 1191 16.30 29.18 21.26
C PRO A 1191 16.37 27.83 21.98
N VAL A 1192 15.49 26.91 21.61
CA VAL A 1192 15.52 25.51 22.05
C VAL A 1192 15.80 24.65 20.83
N MET A 1193 16.84 23.82 20.87
CA MET A 1193 17.26 23.01 19.71
C MET A 1193 17.84 21.66 20.11
N ALA A 1194 17.78 20.69 19.21
CA ALA A 1194 18.43 19.40 19.41
C ALA A 1194 19.96 19.53 19.28
N ILE A 1195 20.70 18.66 19.97
CA ILE A 1195 22.18 18.68 20.04
C ILE A 1195 22.85 18.66 18.66
N HIS A 1196 22.30 17.90 17.70
CA HIS A 1196 22.82 17.82 16.34
C HIS A 1196 22.77 19.17 15.58
N GLN A 1197 21.91 20.10 16.02
CA GLN A 1197 21.74 21.44 15.43
C GLN A 1197 22.70 22.47 16.05
N LEU A 1198 23.17 22.23 17.29
CA LEU A 1198 23.95 23.20 18.07
C LEU A 1198 25.21 23.66 17.34
N THR A 1199 25.98 22.73 16.77
CA THR A 1199 27.24 23.02 16.09
C THR A 1199 27.03 23.97 14.91
N ALA A 1200 26.04 23.68 14.05
CA ALA A 1200 25.71 24.49 12.89
C ALA A 1200 25.14 25.85 13.29
N TRP A 1201 24.28 25.89 14.31
CA TRP A 1201 23.70 27.13 14.82
C TRP A 1201 24.77 28.06 15.40
N ALA A 1202 25.65 27.54 16.27
CA ALA A 1202 26.75 28.32 16.85
C ALA A 1202 27.70 28.84 15.75
N ALA A 1203 28.02 28.02 14.73
CA ALA A 1203 28.81 28.44 13.57
C ALA A 1203 28.10 29.48 12.68
N ALA A 1204 26.76 29.50 12.63
CA ALA A 1204 26.00 30.50 11.89
C ALA A 1204 25.95 31.85 12.62
N GLN A 1205 25.80 31.84 13.95
CA GLN A 1205 25.83 33.04 14.78
C GLN A 1205 27.18 33.78 14.66
N THR A 1206 28.28 33.03 14.56
CA THR A 1206 29.62 33.59 14.34
C THR A 1206 29.79 34.21 12.95
N ARG A 1207 29.01 33.79 11.93
CA ARG A 1207 29.02 34.39 10.57
C ARG A 1207 28.18 35.68 10.46
N HIS A 1208 27.07 35.79 11.18
CA HIS A 1208 26.22 37.01 11.16
C HIS A 1208 26.94 38.24 11.75
N SER A 1209 27.80 38.06 12.75
CA SER A 1209 28.68 39.09 13.32
C SER A 1209 29.59 39.76 12.26
N LYS A 1210 30.17 38.98 11.33
CA LYS A 1210 31.03 39.51 10.26
C LYS A 1210 30.28 40.40 9.26
N ARG A 1211 28.98 40.17 9.03
CA ARG A 1211 28.18 40.92 8.05
C ARG A 1211 27.69 42.26 8.61
N SER A 1212 27.41 42.38 9.92
CA SER A 1212 27.04 43.67 10.53
C SER A 1212 28.23 44.62 10.64
N LYS A 1213 29.45 44.10 10.93
CA LYS A 1213 30.69 44.90 10.92
C LYS A 1213 31.07 45.44 9.54
N ARG A 1214 30.58 44.85 8.44
CA ARG A 1214 30.84 45.33 7.06
C ARG A 1214 29.81 46.36 6.56
N ARG A 1215 28.67 46.52 7.26
CA ARG A 1215 27.66 47.57 6.99
C ARG A 1215 27.87 48.84 7.83
N ALA A 1216 28.72 48.77 8.85
CA ALA A 1216 29.06 49.88 9.76
C ALA A 1216 30.47 50.43 9.55
N ARG A 1217 31.08 50.18 8.37
CA ARG A 1217 32.34 50.80 7.93
C ARG A 1217 32.11 51.64 6.70
#